data_AF-A0A840UVH6-F1
#
_entry.id   AF-A0A840UVH6-F1
#
_cell.length_a   1.000
_cell.length_b   1.000
_cell.length_c   1.000
_cell.angle_alpha   90.00
_cell.angle_beta   90.00
_cell.angle_gamma   90.00
#
_symmetry.space_group_name_H-M   'P 1'
#
loop_
_entity.id
_entity.type
_entity.pdbx_description
1 polymer ?
#
loop_
_entity_poly.entity_id
_entity_poly.type
_entity_poly.pdbx_seq_one_letter_code
_entity_poly.pdbx_strand_id
1 'polypeptide(L)'
;MMRSLTYLWLLWMLPFAAALGEPIRATLSSQFLVRGEQAVLQYPLPRGVDPRSAIEPPTVDGVTIRQVGYTALPNREFRRTNEYAFRFQIVSYQPGNYTIPPARIDTGQGIVETEEISFQVIRETDLSWDSADTGQGTFRYSAAFHTTEDSPYVNEVIPVELKIYLPDTEQIEDWGVPEFERNGVAAWRFEPRPEVSRVELPGGRFFAISYPSTLSPLRGGQVSLGPSTLRLITVQTSLNRFSEARYQPVNLSIPPIELNARPLPKDAPEGFTNAVGQFAMDVSAMETEVREGDPVTLSLSLSGWGNLDSLDPPTLQEPDGWKVYPPSRVQSPERRERSGTTIFRQFLRPERMSERVPPFRFVYFDPEAEEFRTLISESIPLEVFPSTQAPALGSAVPPAQPMPLEEMTDILGILPTTGTSPAAWPKSLSSAWQWIPLALVLGLVIRIFQLHLMPRVKPDPDRQARQKDLRQVSASPGDPREFYRRAGAFVEKWLGDSPDPLPREVLVTRDEICFTKEVPSSSLPSRDRQRILRGLRKLALPLLMAGVLWGTASDVRAEETSSPPPSPTAEQAFQDSRFSEAADLWLNSAPWDQLSADTLYNIGDASYRLGSPGEAALYWRRALLKDDRHAEARQNLRFLERKFGSITLRRPDYQYSLSKLSQAAWKNTIFVGAWLGVLGCLIFPATRTGSKLRIAGVIALASAPLLATVGWLGNHYYPDDALFAEARQQGVIIADRAEVRTDAARNAPLVIEAPAGSLCRLLHTTGDWSYVAFTNETRGWVPSGQVSPVVVDERPEAPSRPSLQAPGDKNA
;
A
#
# COMPACT_ATOMS: atom_id res chain seq x y z
N MET A 1 10.44 58.94 29.40
CA MET A 1 10.16 57.56 29.86
C MET A 1 8.66 57.32 30.13
N MET A 2 7.77 57.92 29.30
CA MET A 2 6.30 57.87 29.47
C MET A 2 5.55 57.85 28.11
N ARG A 3 6.21 57.41 27.04
CA ARG A 3 5.61 57.29 25.68
C ARG A 3 5.72 55.89 25.07
N SER A 4 6.32 54.94 25.79
CA SER A 4 6.51 53.55 25.34
C SER A 4 5.52 52.55 25.96
N LEU A 5 4.63 52.97 26.86
CA LEU A 5 3.64 52.08 27.51
C LEU A 5 2.24 52.12 26.87
N THR A 6 1.95 53.07 25.99
CA THR A 6 0.62 53.21 25.37
C THR A 6 0.39 52.33 24.15
N TYR A 7 1.44 51.78 23.53
CA TYR A 7 1.31 50.82 22.43
C TYR A 7 1.12 49.36 22.90
N LEU A 8 1.38 49.05 24.18
CA LEU A 8 1.19 47.70 24.72
C LEU A 8 -0.23 47.44 25.26
N TRP A 9 -1.04 48.48 25.44
CA TRP A 9 -2.41 48.38 25.96
C TRP A 9 -3.50 48.35 24.87
N LEU A 10 -3.15 48.72 23.63
CA LEU A 10 -4.07 48.66 22.48
C LEU A 10 -4.05 47.30 21.75
N LEU A 11 -3.19 46.37 22.18
CA LEU A 11 -3.11 45.00 21.66
C LEU A 11 -3.94 43.98 22.48
N TRP A 12 -4.70 44.45 23.47
CA TRP A 12 -5.55 43.61 24.35
C TRP A 12 -7.06 43.89 24.22
N MET A 13 -7.47 44.68 23.23
CA MET A 13 -8.86 44.92 22.87
C MET A 13 -9.06 44.67 21.36
N LEU A 14 -8.53 43.55 20.86
CA LEU A 14 -9.11 42.94 19.67
C LEU A 14 -10.51 42.47 20.06
N PRO A 15 -11.58 42.91 19.39
CA PRO A 15 -12.84 42.21 19.54
C PRO A 15 -12.56 40.78 19.14
N PHE A 16 -12.90 39.85 20.02
CA PHE A 16 -12.99 38.44 19.72
C PHE A 16 -14.03 38.35 18.59
N ALA A 17 -13.57 38.50 17.34
CA ALA A 17 -14.34 38.10 16.20
C ALA A 17 -14.56 36.62 16.47
N ALA A 18 -15.78 36.27 16.87
CA ALA A 18 -16.22 34.90 16.86
C ALA A 18 -15.81 34.38 15.49
N ALA A 19 -14.84 33.48 15.45
CA ALA A 19 -14.62 32.67 14.28
C ALA A 19 -15.98 32.00 14.08
N LEU A 20 -16.77 32.52 13.13
CA LEU A 20 -17.95 31.86 12.63
C LEU A 20 -17.40 30.56 12.06
N GLY A 21 -17.42 29.50 12.87
CA GLY A 21 -17.07 28.18 12.40
C GLY A 21 -17.96 27.89 11.21
N GLU A 22 -17.39 27.30 10.16
CA GLU A 22 -18.19 26.84 9.02
C GLU A 22 -19.37 26.01 9.54
N PRO A 23 -20.59 26.24 9.03
CA PRO A 23 -21.76 25.54 9.51
C PRO A 23 -21.58 24.03 9.33
N ILE A 24 -22.04 23.27 10.32
CA ILE A 24 -21.94 21.81 10.28
C ILE A 24 -22.93 21.30 9.22
N ARG A 25 -22.42 20.64 8.19
CA ARG A 25 -23.24 20.02 7.14
C ARG A 25 -24.04 18.85 7.69
N ALA A 26 -25.34 19.04 7.77
CA ALA A 26 -26.27 18.02 8.20
C ALA A 26 -26.67 17.11 7.03
N THR A 27 -26.93 15.82 7.28
CA THR A 27 -27.38 14.89 6.23
C THR A 27 -28.68 14.22 6.59
N LEU A 28 -29.62 14.18 5.65
CA LEU A 28 -30.91 13.50 5.80
C LEU A 28 -30.94 12.26 4.90
N SER A 29 -31.41 11.12 5.41
CA SER A 29 -31.43 9.84 4.68
C SER A 29 -32.21 9.90 3.37
N SER A 30 -33.21 10.78 3.30
CA SER A 30 -34.02 11.03 2.12
C SER A 30 -34.69 12.39 2.20
N GLN A 31 -34.71 13.13 1.10
CA GLN A 31 -35.45 14.39 1.00
C GLN A 31 -36.91 14.19 0.58
N PHE A 32 -37.28 12.97 0.16
CA PHE A 32 -38.63 12.65 -0.32
C PHE A 32 -39.19 11.48 0.49
N LEU A 33 -40.18 11.80 1.33
CA LEU A 33 -40.79 10.86 2.26
C LEU A 33 -42.25 10.64 1.89
N VAL A 34 -42.75 9.43 2.10
CA VAL A 34 -44.19 9.19 2.13
C VAL A 34 -44.71 9.41 3.54
N ARG A 35 -45.97 9.82 3.66
CA ARG A 35 -46.67 9.93 4.95
C ARG A 35 -46.36 8.75 5.88
N GLY A 36 -45.85 9.04 7.08
CA GLY A 36 -45.53 8.03 8.10
C GLY A 36 -44.18 7.31 7.91
N GLU A 37 -43.44 7.60 6.84
CA GLU A 37 -42.08 7.10 6.62
C GLU A 37 -41.09 7.69 7.64
N GLN A 38 -40.12 6.88 8.08
CA GLN A 38 -39.12 7.26 9.06
C GLN A 38 -37.80 7.65 8.38
N ALA A 39 -37.42 8.93 8.41
CA ALA A 39 -36.12 9.37 7.91
C ALA A 39 -35.09 9.49 9.05
N VAL A 40 -33.82 9.33 8.70
CA VAL A 40 -32.69 9.52 9.62
C VAL A 40 -31.98 10.82 9.27
N LEU A 41 -31.95 11.75 10.22
CA LEU A 41 -31.18 12.98 10.15
C LEU A 41 -29.90 12.81 10.97
N GLN A 42 -28.76 13.17 10.39
CA GLN A 42 -27.45 13.09 11.01
C GLN A 42 -26.80 14.46 11.10
N TYR A 43 -26.34 14.81 12.30
CA TYR A 43 -25.52 16.00 12.54
C TYR A 43 -24.10 15.57 12.89
N PRO A 44 -23.10 15.76 12.01
CA PRO A 44 -21.70 15.52 12.33
C PRO A 44 -21.27 16.27 13.58
N LEU A 45 -20.49 15.62 14.44
CA LEU A 45 -20.05 16.16 15.71
C LEU A 45 -18.70 16.87 15.55
N PRO A 46 -18.62 18.16 15.91
CA PRO A 46 -17.35 18.86 16.02
C PRO A 46 -16.41 18.18 17.02
N ARG A 47 -15.11 18.40 16.85
CA ARG A 47 -14.10 17.87 17.78
C ARG A 47 -14.34 18.43 19.18
N GLY A 48 -14.34 17.53 20.18
CA GLY A 48 -14.48 17.89 21.59
C GLY A 48 -15.91 17.77 22.13
N VAL A 49 -16.92 17.58 21.28
CA VAL A 49 -18.29 17.29 21.73
C VAL A 49 -18.38 15.83 22.18
N ASP A 50 -18.92 15.60 23.39
CA ASP A 50 -19.22 14.25 23.87
C ASP A 50 -20.38 13.67 23.04
N PRO A 51 -20.17 12.56 22.29
CA PRO A 51 -21.24 11.92 21.50
C PRO A 51 -22.43 11.45 22.35
N ARG A 52 -22.26 11.32 23.67
CA ARG A 52 -23.32 10.91 24.61
C ARG A 52 -24.19 12.07 25.09
N SER A 53 -23.84 13.30 24.75
CA SER A 53 -24.67 14.46 25.11
C SER A 53 -26.00 14.44 24.35
N ALA A 54 -27.06 14.90 25.01
CA ALA A 54 -28.35 15.13 24.38
C ALA A 54 -28.41 16.59 23.93
N ILE A 55 -28.90 16.83 22.71
CA ILE A 55 -29.22 18.17 22.22
C ILE A 55 -30.73 18.28 22.04
N GLU A 56 -31.28 19.47 22.29
CA GLU A 56 -32.68 19.74 21.98
C GLU A 56 -32.84 19.74 20.45
N PRO A 57 -33.67 18.83 19.89
CA PRO A 57 -33.89 18.82 18.46
C PRO A 57 -34.65 20.10 18.05
N PRO A 58 -34.41 20.63 16.83
CA PRO A 58 -35.21 21.73 16.32
C PRO A 58 -36.69 21.31 16.26
N THR A 59 -37.58 22.23 16.61
CA THR A 59 -39.03 22.01 16.54
C THR A 59 -39.56 22.49 15.19
N VAL A 60 -40.29 21.62 14.49
CA VAL A 60 -40.96 21.94 13.23
C VAL A 60 -42.41 21.48 13.34
N ASP A 61 -43.35 22.39 13.07
CA ASP A 61 -44.78 22.08 13.14
C ASP A 61 -45.14 20.92 12.18
N GLY A 62 -45.89 19.93 12.68
CA GLY A 62 -46.28 18.77 11.89
C GLY A 62 -45.19 17.71 11.69
N VAL A 63 -43.99 17.90 12.26
CA VAL A 63 -42.86 16.96 12.15
C VAL A 63 -42.39 16.53 13.53
N THR A 64 -42.31 15.22 13.74
CA THR A 64 -41.72 14.64 14.95
C THR A 64 -40.24 14.40 14.74
N ILE A 65 -39.38 15.08 15.51
CA ILE A 65 -37.93 14.89 15.48
C ILE A 65 -37.50 14.36 16.85
N ARG A 66 -36.87 13.18 16.87
CA ARG A 66 -36.41 12.52 18.10
C ARG A 66 -34.97 12.05 17.97
N GLN A 67 -34.12 12.40 18.93
CA GLN A 67 -32.76 11.84 19.01
C GLN A 67 -32.85 10.34 19.36
N VAL A 68 -32.20 9.51 18.54
CA VAL A 68 -32.15 8.04 18.70
C VAL A 68 -30.78 7.61 19.24
N GLY A 69 -29.73 8.39 18.98
CA GLY A 69 -28.39 8.13 19.51
C GLY A 69 -27.31 8.87 18.74
N TYR A 70 -26.16 8.23 18.57
CA TYR A 70 -25.05 8.70 17.74
C TYR A 70 -24.48 7.52 16.93
N THR A 71 -23.82 7.81 15.82
CA THR A 71 -23.11 6.82 14.99
C THR A 71 -21.70 7.29 14.69
N ALA A 72 -20.76 6.37 14.50
CA ALA A 72 -19.46 6.70 13.93
C ALA A 72 -19.63 6.92 12.42
N LEU A 73 -19.03 7.99 11.90
CA LEU A 73 -18.99 8.25 10.46
C LEU A 73 -17.85 7.43 9.83
N PRO A 74 -18.05 6.84 8.64
CA PRO A 74 -16.98 6.18 7.92
C PRO A 74 -15.89 7.21 7.56
N ASN A 75 -14.64 6.90 7.91
CA ASN A 75 -13.51 7.81 7.78
C ASN A 75 -13.26 8.16 6.30
N ARG A 76 -13.59 9.39 5.88
CA ARG A 76 -13.42 9.86 4.49
C ARG A 76 -11.99 10.30 4.16
N GLU A 77 -11.13 10.55 5.16
CA GLU A 77 -9.79 11.17 4.97
C GLU A 77 -8.59 10.38 5.53
N PHE A 78 -8.74 9.12 5.96
CA PHE A 78 -7.65 8.36 6.60
C PHE A 78 -6.96 9.10 7.78
N ARG A 79 -7.60 10.11 8.38
CA ARG A 79 -7.13 10.76 9.60
C ARG A 79 -7.47 9.87 10.79
N ARG A 80 -6.55 9.77 11.76
CA ARG A 80 -6.64 8.89 12.96
C ARG A 80 -7.80 9.20 13.92
N THR A 81 -8.73 10.09 13.59
CA THR A 81 -9.82 10.52 14.47
C THR A 81 -11.14 9.89 14.01
N ASN A 82 -11.79 9.12 14.89
CA ASN A 82 -13.18 8.70 14.66
C ASN A 82 -14.07 9.95 14.72
N GLU A 83 -14.74 10.25 13.61
CA GLU A 83 -15.79 11.26 13.57
C GLU A 83 -17.12 10.62 13.96
N TYR A 84 -17.94 11.32 14.74
CA TYR A 84 -19.24 10.85 15.17
C TYR A 84 -20.32 11.77 14.61
N ALA A 85 -21.56 11.30 14.54
CA ALA A 85 -22.72 12.13 14.22
C ALA A 85 -23.88 11.80 15.17
N PHE A 86 -24.60 12.81 15.65
CA PHE A 86 -25.89 12.60 16.30
C PHE A 86 -26.89 12.07 15.28
N ARG A 87 -27.74 11.14 15.71
CA ARG A 87 -28.75 10.50 14.88
C ARG A 87 -30.14 10.84 15.41
N PHE A 88 -30.93 11.50 14.56
CA PHE A 88 -32.32 11.84 14.79
C PHE A 88 -33.21 11.01 13.86
N GLN A 89 -34.36 10.62 14.36
CA GLN A 89 -35.44 10.04 13.57
C GLN A 89 -36.50 11.12 13.34
N ILE A 90 -36.90 11.25 12.08
CA ILE A 90 -37.88 12.22 11.59
C ILE A 90 -39.07 11.48 11.02
N VAL A 91 -40.27 11.89 11.42
CA VAL A 91 -41.54 11.38 10.88
C VAL A 91 -42.53 12.53 10.75
N SER A 92 -43.27 12.56 9.65
CA SER A 92 -44.46 13.40 9.51
C SER A 92 -45.63 12.60 8.94
N TYR A 93 -46.84 12.96 9.38
CA TYR A 93 -48.09 12.36 8.91
C TYR A 93 -48.94 13.32 8.06
N GLN A 94 -48.43 14.53 7.81
CA GLN A 94 -49.08 15.56 7.02
C GLN A 94 -48.28 15.77 5.73
N PRO A 95 -48.88 15.59 4.55
CA PRO A 95 -48.22 15.92 3.29
C PRO A 95 -47.88 17.41 3.21
N GLY A 96 -46.72 17.74 2.65
CA GLY A 96 -46.25 19.12 2.53
C GLY A 96 -44.74 19.22 2.38
N ASN A 97 -44.27 20.44 2.16
CA ASN A 97 -42.84 20.77 2.16
C ASN A 97 -42.46 21.29 3.56
N TYR A 98 -41.38 20.79 4.10
CA TYR A 98 -40.90 21.13 5.44
C TYR A 98 -39.45 21.58 5.36
N THR A 99 -39.10 22.54 6.22
CA THR A 99 -37.72 23.00 6.40
C THR A 99 -37.35 22.87 7.87
N ILE A 100 -36.26 22.15 8.13
CA ILE A 100 -35.66 21.99 9.44
C ILE A 100 -34.72 23.18 9.64
N PRO A 101 -34.96 24.04 10.65
CA PRO A 101 -34.10 25.18 10.88
C PRO A 101 -32.72 24.74 11.40
N PRO A 102 -31.69 25.61 11.28
CA PRO A 102 -30.37 25.40 11.88
C PRO A 102 -30.44 24.95 13.33
N ALA A 103 -29.85 23.79 13.64
CA ALA A 103 -29.70 23.32 15.00
C ALA A 103 -28.46 23.94 15.65
N ARG A 104 -28.57 24.32 16.93
CA ARG A 104 -27.48 24.89 17.72
C ARG A 104 -26.78 23.81 18.51
N ILE A 105 -25.48 23.64 18.27
CA ILE A 105 -24.65 22.64 18.96
C ILE A 105 -23.60 23.37 19.78
N ASP A 106 -23.64 23.19 21.10
CA ASP A 106 -22.62 23.73 22.00
C ASP A 106 -21.38 22.83 22.00
N THR A 107 -20.25 23.41 21.60
CA THR A 107 -18.95 22.70 21.51
C THR A 107 -18.06 22.89 22.73
N GLY A 108 -18.49 23.68 23.72
CA GLY A 108 -17.66 24.12 24.84
C GLY A 108 -16.61 25.18 24.48
N GLN A 109 -16.33 25.39 23.18
CA GLN A 109 -15.49 26.47 22.63
C GLN A 109 -16.31 27.55 21.90
N GLY A 110 -17.63 27.33 21.75
CA GLY A 110 -18.57 28.18 21.04
C GLY A 110 -19.80 27.40 20.59
N ILE A 111 -20.87 28.11 20.21
CA ILE A 111 -22.06 27.52 19.61
C ILE A 111 -21.83 27.47 18.10
N VAL A 112 -22.00 26.30 17.50
CA VAL A 112 -21.97 26.11 16.05
C VAL A 112 -23.38 25.81 15.57
N GLU A 113 -23.79 26.43 14.45
CA GLU A 113 -25.10 26.20 13.84
C GLU A 113 -24.96 25.21 12.67
N THR A 114 -25.97 24.36 12.48
CA THR A 114 -26.05 23.48 11.31
C THR A 114 -26.66 24.22 10.11
N GLU A 115 -26.52 23.66 8.92
CA GLU A 115 -27.29 24.10 7.76
C GLU A 115 -28.78 23.79 7.93
N GLU A 116 -29.63 24.58 7.26
CA GLU A 116 -31.05 24.26 7.11
C GLU A 116 -31.25 23.09 6.14
N ILE A 117 -32.24 22.25 6.41
CA ILE A 117 -32.56 21.10 5.54
C ILE A 117 -34.02 21.13 5.15
N SER A 118 -34.28 21.11 3.85
CA SER A 118 -35.64 20.97 3.31
C SER A 118 -35.93 19.53 2.87
N PHE A 119 -37.16 19.08 3.09
CA PHE A 119 -37.66 17.78 2.64
C PHE A 119 -39.16 17.85 2.34
N GLN A 120 -39.64 16.94 1.51
CA GLN A 120 -41.03 16.85 1.08
C GLN A 120 -41.68 15.56 1.59
N VAL A 121 -42.94 15.67 1.99
CA VAL A 121 -43.79 14.54 2.37
C VAL A 121 -44.95 14.43 1.38
N ILE A 122 -45.00 13.32 0.65
CA ILE A 122 -46.05 13.03 -0.34
C ILE A 122 -47.11 12.08 0.22
N ARG A 123 -48.26 11.98 -0.47
CA ARG A 123 -49.29 11.00 -0.11
C ARG A 123 -48.97 9.65 -0.74
N GLU A 124 -49.39 8.59 -0.07
CA GLU A 124 -49.33 7.22 -0.61
C GLU A 124 -50.06 7.05 -1.95
N THR A 125 -51.08 7.89 -2.23
CA THR A 125 -51.82 7.89 -3.50
C THR A 125 -51.03 8.46 -4.67
N ASP A 126 -49.96 9.18 -4.38
CA ASP A 126 -49.10 9.80 -5.39
C ASP A 126 -47.97 8.82 -5.82
N LEU A 127 -47.88 7.65 -5.19
CA LEU A 127 -46.96 6.57 -5.57
C LEU A 127 -47.48 5.80 -6.79
N SER A 128 -46.63 5.67 -7.81
CA SER A 128 -46.85 4.77 -8.94
C SER A 128 -46.39 3.36 -8.61
N TRP A 129 -47.28 2.39 -8.72
CA TRP A 129 -47.01 1.00 -8.36
C TRP A 129 -46.87 0.11 -9.59
N ASP A 130 -45.93 -0.83 -9.51
CA ASP A 130 -45.70 -1.88 -10.49
C ASP A 130 -45.46 -3.23 -9.77
N SER A 131 -45.24 -4.29 -10.53
CA SER A 131 -45.02 -5.65 -10.02
C SER A 131 -43.76 -6.26 -10.61
N ALA A 132 -42.95 -6.91 -9.77
CA ALA A 132 -41.75 -7.63 -10.21
C ALA A 132 -41.92 -9.14 -9.99
N ASP A 133 -41.39 -9.93 -10.91
CA ASP A 133 -41.43 -11.39 -10.87
C ASP A 133 -40.12 -11.95 -10.28
N THR A 134 -40.26 -12.77 -9.25
CA THR A 134 -39.16 -13.49 -8.59
C THR A 134 -39.11 -14.94 -9.03
N GLY A 135 -39.72 -15.34 -10.14
CA GLY A 135 -39.77 -16.70 -10.70
C GLY A 135 -40.58 -17.73 -9.90
N GLN A 136 -40.87 -17.48 -8.61
CA GLN A 136 -41.76 -18.28 -7.76
C GLN A 136 -42.99 -17.51 -7.28
N GLY A 137 -43.02 -16.20 -7.49
CA GLY A 137 -44.08 -15.31 -7.05
C GLY A 137 -43.87 -13.91 -7.62
N THR A 138 -44.88 -13.06 -7.47
CA THR A 138 -44.79 -11.65 -7.84
C THR A 138 -44.96 -10.80 -6.59
N PHE A 139 -44.21 -9.71 -6.50
CA PHE A 139 -44.39 -8.72 -5.45
C PHE A 139 -44.64 -7.34 -6.06
N ARG A 140 -45.40 -6.52 -5.34
CA ARG A 140 -45.71 -5.15 -5.73
C ARG A 140 -44.63 -4.20 -5.19
N TYR A 141 -44.18 -3.26 -6.02
CA TYR A 141 -43.19 -2.26 -5.64
C TYR A 141 -43.57 -0.88 -6.20
N SER A 142 -42.97 0.17 -5.67
CA SER A 142 -43.05 1.53 -6.23
C SER A 142 -41.64 2.08 -6.38
N ALA A 143 -41.34 2.69 -7.52
CA ALA A 143 -40.05 3.33 -7.75
C ALA A 143 -40.24 4.57 -8.62
N ALA A 144 -39.63 5.69 -8.23
CA ALA A 144 -39.71 6.94 -8.99
C ALA A 144 -38.51 7.84 -8.69
N PHE A 145 -38.11 8.63 -9.69
CA PHE A 145 -37.21 9.76 -9.49
C PHE A 145 -37.99 10.95 -8.94
N HIS A 146 -37.41 11.64 -7.97
CA HIS A 146 -37.95 12.84 -7.37
C HIS A 146 -36.90 13.96 -7.41
N THR A 147 -37.36 15.19 -7.65
CA THR A 147 -36.55 16.39 -7.54
C THR A 147 -37.38 17.49 -6.89
N THR A 148 -36.71 18.50 -6.33
CA THR A 148 -37.36 19.69 -5.78
C THR A 148 -37.53 20.80 -6.81
N GLU A 149 -36.89 20.68 -7.98
CA GLU A 149 -36.86 21.71 -9.02
C GLU A 149 -37.21 21.10 -10.39
N ASP A 150 -38.39 21.44 -10.89
CA ASP A 150 -38.93 20.89 -12.14
C ASP A 150 -38.52 21.70 -13.39
N SER A 151 -38.05 22.94 -13.19
CA SER A 151 -37.65 23.87 -14.26
C SER A 151 -36.27 24.49 -14.02
N PRO A 152 -35.21 23.67 -13.89
CA PRO A 152 -33.83 24.16 -13.71
C PRO A 152 -33.33 24.93 -14.94
N TYR A 153 -32.37 25.84 -14.73
CA TYR A 153 -31.62 26.44 -15.83
C TYR A 153 -30.66 25.43 -16.48
N VAL A 154 -30.28 25.68 -17.74
CA VAL A 154 -29.21 24.93 -18.40
C VAL A 154 -27.92 25.02 -17.59
N ASN A 155 -27.28 23.88 -17.36
CA ASN A 155 -26.09 23.65 -16.51
C ASN A 155 -26.30 23.88 -15.00
N GLU A 156 -27.51 24.18 -14.55
CA GLU A 156 -27.83 24.18 -13.12
C GLU A 156 -27.75 22.75 -12.57
N VAL A 157 -27.19 22.59 -11.37
CA VAL A 157 -27.08 21.28 -10.71
C VAL A 157 -28.14 21.17 -9.62
N ILE A 158 -29.14 20.32 -9.87
CA ILE A 158 -30.25 20.09 -8.95
C ILE A 158 -30.13 18.71 -8.27
N PRO A 159 -30.59 18.58 -7.02
CA PRO A 159 -30.67 17.28 -6.36
C PRO A 159 -31.75 16.42 -7.04
N VAL A 160 -31.44 15.15 -7.26
CA VAL A 160 -32.40 14.15 -7.72
C VAL A 160 -32.25 12.90 -6.86
N GLU A 161 -33.35 12.28 -6.50
CA GLU A 161 -33.37 11.09 -5.65
C GLU A 161 -34.23 10.01 -6.32
N LEU A 162 -33.68 8.82 -6.52
CA LEU A 162 -34.48 7.66 -6.85
C LEU A 162 -34.96 7.01 -5.56
N LYS A 163 -36.28 7.00 -5.36
CA LYS A 163 -36.93 6.40 -4.20
C LYS A 163 -37.57 5.09 -4.59
N ILE A 164 -37.33 4.04 -3.78
CA ILE A 164 -37.86 2.70 -4.04
C ILE A 164 -38.51 2.14 -2.77
N TYR A 165 -39.74 1.65 -2.94
CA TYR A 165 -40.55 0.98 -1.95
C TYR A 165 -40.73 -0.48 -2.30
N LEU A 166 -40.20 -1.39 -1.48
CA LEU A 166 -40.23 -2.84 -1.68
C LEU A 166 -40.78 -3.54 -0.44
N PRO A 167 -41.56 -4.63 -0.55
CA PRO A 167 -42.11 -5.31 0.61
C PRO A 167 -41.01 -5.77 1.58
N ASP A 168 -41.22 -5.57 2.89
CA ASP A 168 -40.22 -5.93 3.90
C ASP A 168 -40.07 -7.45 4.13
N THR A 169 -40.90 -8.24 3.45
CA THR A 169 -40.85 -9.70 3.40
C THR A 169 -39.76 -10.22 2.46
N GLU A 170 -39.32 -9.40 1.50
CA GLU A 170 -38.24 -9.78 0.59
C GLU A 170 -36.88 -9.57 1.26
N GLN A 171 -36.03 -10.59 1.25
CA GLN A 171 -34.65 -10.45 1.69
C GLN A 171 -33.79 -9.99 0.52
N ILE A 172 -33.16 -8.82 0.65
CA ILE A 172 -32.34 -8.22 -0.41
C ILE A 172 -30.88 -8.34 0.01
N GLU A 173 -30.09 -9.08 -0.78
CA GLU A 173 -28.64 -9.21 -0.60
C GLU A 173 -27.90 -8.02 -1.23
N ASP A 174 -28.34 -7.63 -2.42
CA ASP A 174 -27.73 -6.58 -3.21
C ASP A 174 -28.81 -5.63 -3.77
N TRP A 175 -28.63 -4.35 -3.46
CA TRP A 175 -29.50 -3.27 -3.89
C TRP A 175 -29.16 -2.77 -5.31
N GLY A 176 -28.01 -3.16 -5.87
CA GLY A 176 -27.65 -2.85 -7.24
C GLY A 176 -27.48 -1.35 -7.51
N VAL A 177 -27.29 -1.02 -8.79
CA VAL A 177 -27.17 0.35 -9.32
C VAL A 177 -28.11 0.47 -10.51
N PRO A 178 -28.95 1.52 -10.60
CA PRO A 178 -29.90 1.65 -11.69
C PRO A 178 -29.17 2.03 -12.98
N GLU A 179 -29.58 1.41 -14.08
CA GLU A 179 -29.19 1.79 -15.44
C GLU A 179 -30.28 2.67 -16.03
N PHE A 180 -29.93 3.81 -16.61
CA PHE A 180 -30.90 4.81 -17.06
C PHE A 180 -30.48 5.49 -18.36
N GLU A 181 -31.48 5.78 -19.19
CA GLU A 181 -31.31 6.62 -20.36
C GLU A 181 -31.20 8.11 -19.95
N ARG A 182 -30.40 8.87 -20.71
CA ARG A 182 -30.20 10.30 -20.48
C ARG A 182 -30.55 11.05 -21.76
N ASN A 183 -31.55 11.91 -21.72
CA ASN A 183 -31.94 12.74 -22.85
C ASN A 183 -31.74 14.22 -22.52
N GLY A 184 -30.60 14.77 -22.95
CA GLY A 184 -30.29 16.19 -22.73
C GLY A 184 -29.95 16.55 -21.28
N VAL A 185 -29.61 15.56 -20.44
CA VAL A 185 -29.18 15.74 -19.04
C VAL A 185 -27.85 15.04 -18.78
N ALA A 186 -27.06 15.60 -17.88
CA ALA A 186 -26.01 14.89 -17.16
C ALA A 186 -26.55 14.51 -15.78
N ALA A 187 -26.27 13.30 -15.33
CA ALA A 187 -26.62 12.88 -13.97
C ALA A 187 -25.52 12.00 -13.41
N TRP A 188 -25.17 12.25 -12.16
CA TRP A 188 -24.19 11.44 -11.44
C TRP A 188 -24.74 10.03 -11.19
N ARG A 189 -23.86 9.08 -10.84
CA ARG A 189 -24.28 7.73 -10.50
C ARG A 189 -25.17 7.72 -9.26
N PHE A 190 -26.25 6.95 -9.34
CA PHE A 190 -27.18 6.72 -8.25
C PHE A 190 -26.67 5.55 -7.42
N GLU A 191 -26.44 5.77 -6.12
CA GLU A 191 -25.99 4.72 -5.22
C GLU A 191 -26.89 4.66 -3.98
N PRO A 192 -27.23 3.46 -3.48
CA PRO A 192 -28.13 3.31 -2.35
C PRO A 192 -27.49 3.84 -1.07
N ARG A 193 -28.28 4.54 -0.24
CA ARG A 193 -27.86 4.81 1.14
C ARG A 193 -27.96 3.55 2.01
N PRO A 194 -27.04 3.36 2.97
CA PRO A 194 -27.10 2.22 3.88
C PRO A 194 -28.27 2.31 4.86
N GLU A 195 -28.81 3.51 5.13
CA GLU A 195 -29.98 3.71 5.96
C GLU A 195 -31.27 3.33 5.20
N VAL A 196 -31.68 2.07 5.32
CA VAL A 196 -32.98 1.59 4.84
C VAL A 196 -34.08 2.01 5.82
N SER A 197 -35.04 2.79 5.35
CA SER A 197 -36.23 3.20 6.09
C SER A 197 -37.33 2.13 6.01
N ARG A 198 -38.32 2.20 6.91
CA ARG A 198 -39.52 1.38 6.87
C ARG A 198 -40.76 2.26 6.95
N VAL A 199 -41.78 1.86 6.21
CA VAL A 199 -43.09 2.52 6.18
C VAL A 199 -44.21 1.49 6.06
N GLU A 200 -45.35 1.79 6.67
CA GLU A 200 -46.58 1.01 6.53
C GLU A 200 -47.45 1.66 5.46
N LEU A 201 -47.69 0.95 4.36
CA LEU A 201 -48.47 1.41 3.21
C LEU A 201 -49.63 0.45 2.93
N PRO A 202 -50.65 0.84 2.16
CA PRO A 202 -51.71 -0.06 1.75
C PRO A 202 -51.14 -1.31 1.05
N GLY A 203 -51.25 -2.48 1.70
CA GLY A 203 -50.71 -3.74 1.21
C GLY A 203 -49.61 -4.37 2.07
N GLY A 204 -49.09 -3.66 3.09
CA GLY A 204 -48.15 -4.22 4.05
C GLY A 204 -47.06 -3.25 4.49
N ARG A 205 -45.98 -3.79 5.03
CA ARG A 205 -44.78 -3.03 5.38
C ARG A 205 -43.80 -3.03 4.22
N PHE A 206 -43.18 -1.90 3.99
CA PHE A 206 -42.24 -1.70 2.91
C PHE A 206 -40.91 -1.16 3.45
N PHE A 207 -39.81 -1.65 2.89
CA PHE A 207 -38.54 -0.94 2.90
C PHE A 207 -38.65 0.27 1.99
N ALA A 208 -38.12 1.40 2.46
CA ALA A 208 -37.96 2.62 1.68
C ALA A 208 -36.47 2.92 1.56
N ILE A 209 -35.93 2.76 0.36
CA ILE A 209 -34.52 3.02 0.06
C ILE A 209 -34.38 4.23 -0.87
N SER A 210 -33.27 4.93 -0.71
CA SER A 210 -33.02 6.23 -1.31
C SER A 210 -31.69 6.20 -2.03
N TYR A 211 -31.69 6.57 -3.31
CA TYR A 211 -30.51 6.69 -4.14
C TYR A 211 -30.34 8.17 -4.50
N PRO A 212 -29.61 8.96 -3.68
CA PRO A 212 -29.35 10.36 -3.97
C PRO A 212 -28.37 10.49 -5.14
N SER A 213 -28.57 11.52 -5.96
CA SER A 213 -27.67 11.93 -7.02
C SER A 213 -27.88 13.43 -7.34
N THR A 214 -27.19 13.92 -8.35
CA THR A 214 -27.39 15.23 -8.95
C THR A 214 -27.75 15.09 -10.42
N LEU A 215 -28.56 16.01 -10.92
CA LEU A 215 -28.93 16.12 -12.32
C LEU A 215 -28.65 17.54 -12.80
N SER A 216 -28.17 17.66 -14.04
CA SER A 216 -27.97 18.94 -14.71
C SER A 216 -28.45 18.89 -16.16
N PRO A 217 -29.36 19.78 -16.58
CA PRO A 217 -29.75 19.89 -17.98
C PRO A 217 -28.63 20.45 -18.85
N LEU A 218 -28.37 19.82 -19.99
CA LEU A 218 -27.33 20.24 -20.93
C LEU A 218 -27.87 21.13 -22.06
N ARG A 219 -29.19 21.23 -22.19
CA ARG A 219 -29.87 22.05 -23.20
C ARG A 219 -31.21 22.56 -22.68
N GLY A 220 -31.68 23.67 -23.23
CA GLY A 220 -33.00 24.21 -22.92
C GLY A 220 -34.13 23.42 -23.58
N GLY A 221 -35.32 23.49 -22.99
CA GLY A 221 -36.51 22.76 -23.40
C GLY A 221 -36.70 21.43 -22.66
N GLN A 222 -37.47 20.52 -23.25
CA GLN A 222 -37.81 19.25 -22.62
C GLN A 222 -36.60 18.30 -22.58
N VAL A 223 -36.26 17.84 -21.39
CA VAL A 223 -35.17 16.91 -21.10
C VAL A 223 -35.69 15.81 -20.16
N SER A 224 -35.05 14.63 -20.17
CA SER A 224 -35.51 13.52 -19.33
C SER A 224 -34.39 12.65 -18.80
N LEU A 225 -34.63 12.07 -17.62
CA LEU A 225 -33.82 11.03 -17.00
C LEU A 225 -34.67 9.76 -16.86
N GLY A 226 -34.19 8.66 -17.45
CA GLY A 226 -34.94 7.42 -17.58
C GLY A 226 -35.62 7.28 -18.96
N PRO A 227 -36.33 6.17 -19.23
CA PRO A 227 -36.69 5.09 -18.31
C PRO A 227 -35.46 4.35 -17.77
N SER A 228 -35.62 3.68 -16.62
CA SER A 228 -34.52 3.01 -15.93
C SER A 228 -34.87 1.59 -15.53
N THR A 229 -33.86 0.73 -15.49
CA THR A 229 -33.95 -0.63 -14.98
C THR A 229 -32.97 -0.80 -13.81
N LEU A 230 -33.46 -1.38 -12.70
CA LEU A 230 -32.63 -1.70 -11.54
C LEU A 230 -32.61 -3.20 -11.31
N ARG A 231 -31.42 -3.81 -11.33
CA ARG A 231 -31.23 -5.22 -11.02
C ARG A 231 -30.86 -5.40 -9.55
N LEU A 232 -31.77 -5.99 -8.79
CA LEU A 232 -31.61 -6.37 -7.39
C LEU A 232 -31.28 -7.85 -7.26
N ILE A 233 -30.66 -8.26 -6.15
CA ILE A 233 -30.50 -9.69 -5.80
C ILE A 233 -31.32 -9.97 -4.54
N THR A 234 -32.35 -10.81 -4.68
CA THR A 234 -33.15 -11.31 -3.57
C THR A 234 -32.65 -12.67 -3.10
N VAL A 235 -32.69 -12.93 -1.79
CA VAL A 235 -32.38 -14.23 -1.18
C VAL A 235 -33.67 -14.92 -0.79
N GLN A 236 -33.85 -16.15 -1.26
CA GLN A 236 -34.92 -17.01 -0.80
C GLN A 236 -34.32 -18.18 -0.03
N THR A 237 -34.70 -18.32 1.23
CA THR A 237 -34.29 -19.45 2.06
C THR A 237 -35.39 -20.51 2.02
N SER A 238 -35.11 -21.66 1.39
CA SER A 238 -36.03 -22.80 1.44
C SER A 238 -35.76 -23.66 2.67
N LEU A 239 -36.80 -23.87 3.49
CA LEU A 239 -36.75 -24.78 4.64
C LEU A 239 -36.97 -26.23 4.21
N ASN A 240 -35.96 -26.81 3.54
CA ASN A 240 -35.86 -28.26 3.35
C ASN A 240 -34.98 -28.88 4.46
N ARG A 241 -34.70 -30.19 4.39
CA ARG A 241 -33.81 -30.91 5.34
C ARG A 241 -32.42 -30.26 5.51
N PHE A 242 -32.02 -29.40 4.57
CA PHE A 242 -30.90 -28.46 4.67
C PHE A 242 -31.39 -27.09 4.19
N SER A 243 -30.99 -26.00 4.86
CA SER A 243 -31.31 -24.64 4.44
C SER A 243 -30.52 -24.29 3.18
N GLU A 244 -31.19 -24.23 2.03
CA GLU A 244 -30.60 -23.76 0.78
C GLU A 244 -31.05 -22.31 0.56
N ALA A 245 -30.08 -21.39 0.51
CA ALA A 245 -30.29 -20.00 0.11
C ALA A 245 -30.13 -19.89 -1.42
N ARG A 246 -31.16 -19.42 -2.10
CA ARG A 246 -31.14 -19.15 -3.54
C ARG A 246 -31.08 -17.65 -3.79
N TYR A 247 -30.05 -17.23 -4.50
CA TYR A 247 -29.88 -15.84 -4.94
C TYR A 247 -30.54 -15.68 -6.30
N GLN A 248 -31.51 -14.79 -6.39
CA GLN A 248 -32.28 -14.57 -7.60
C GLN A 248 -32.22 -13.10 -8.02
N PRO A 249 -31.80 -12.80 -9.26
CA PRO A 249 -31.86 -11.45 -9.77
C PRO A 249 -33.31 -11.06 -10.10
N VAL A 250 -33.72 -9.88 -9.66
CA VAL A 250 -35.03 -9.28 -9.95
C VAL A 250 -34.79 -7.91 -10.59
N ASN A 251 -35.44 -7.66 -11.72
CA ASN A 251 -35.34 -6.38 -12.42
C ASN A 251 -36.57 -5.53 -12.12
N LEU A 252 -36.36 -4.32 -11.61
CA LEU A 252 -37.40 -3.31 -11.44
C LEU A 252 -37.38 -2.35 -12.62
N SER A 253 -38.55 -1.98 -13.12
CA SER A 253 -38.74 -0.90 -14.08
C SER A 253 -39.04 0.40 -13.34
N ILE A 254 -38.39 1.47 -13.76
CA ILE A 254 -38.50 2.80 -13.17
C ILE A 254 -38.92 3.77 -14.27
N PRO A 255 -40.03 4.50 -14.10
CA PRO A 255 -40.50 5.45 -15.09
C PRO A 255 -39.52 6.64 -15.24
N PRO A 256 -39.49 7.29 -16.42
CA PRO A 256 -38.69 8.49 -16.61
C PRO A 256 -39.25 9.67 -15.80
N ILE A 257 -38.36 10.58 -15.41
CA ILE A 257 -38.72 11.94 -15.00
C ILE A 257 -38.45 12.90 -16.15
N GLU A 258 -39.43 13.74 -16.45
CA GLU A 258 -39.34 14.80 -17.47
C GLU A 258 -39.20 16.16 -16.79
N LEU A 259 -38.31 16.99 -17.31
CA LEU A 259 -38.04 18.34 -16.81
C LEU A 259 -38.07 19.33 -17.98
N ASN A 260 -38.39 20.58 -17.69
CA ASN A 260 -38.37 21.66 -18.69
C ASN A 260 -37.25 22.66 -18.37
N ALA A 261 -36.10 22.50 -19.02
CA ALA A 261 -34.93 23.29 -18.73
C ALA A 261 -35.03 24.72 -19.30
N ARG A 262 -34.86 25.73 -18.43
CA ARG A 262 -34.86 27.14 -18.81
C ARG A 262 -33.53 27.52 -19.47
N PRO A 263 -33.53 28.18 -20.65
CA PRO A 263 -32.30 28.70 -21.22
C PRO A 263 -31.72 29.82 -20.34
N LEU A 264 -30.40 29.97 -20.34
CA LEU A 264 -29.74 31.11 -19.69
C LEU A 264 -30.09 32.43 -20.41
N PRO A 265 -30.09 33.58 -19.71
CA PRO A 265 -30.31 34.88 -20.35
C PRO A 265 -29.24 35.18 -21.43
N LYS A 266 -29.62 35.89 -22.49
CA LYS A 266 -28.76 36.12 -23.66
C LYS A 266 -27.63 37.12 -23.42
N ASP A 267 -27.75 37.98 -22.41
CA ASP A 267 -26.82 39.07 -22.12
C ASP A 267 -25.69 38.62 -21.17
N ALA A 268 -25.07 37.48 -21.47
CA ALA A 268 -23.97 36.95 -20.67
C ALA A 268 -22.73 37.88 -20.73
N PRO A 269 -22.16 38.30 -19.58
CA PRO A 269 -20.96 39.13 -19.57
C PRO A 269 -19.75 38.42 -20.22
N GLU A 270 -18.80 39.20 -20.75
CA GLU A 270 -17.55 38.67 -21.28
C GLU A 270 -16.80 37.88 -20.19
N GLY A 271 -16.32 36.68 -20.54
CA GLY A 271 -15.64 35.77 -19.63
C GLY A 271 -16.55 34.74 -18.94
N PHE A 272 -17.84 34.70 -19.24
CA PHE A 272 -18.74 33.65 -18.76
C PHE A 272 -18.46 32.30 -19.44
N THR A 273 -18.18 31.27 -18.63
CA THR A 273 -17.79 29.92 -19.08
C THR A 273 -18.76 28.84 -18.60
N ASN A 274 -20.08 29.09 -18.73
CA ASN A 274 -21.14 28.15 -18.31
C ASN A 274 -21.11 27.78 -16.82
N ALA A 275 -20.52 28.61 -15.95
CA ALA A 275 -20.56 28.44 -14.52
C ALA A 275 -21.95 28.82 -13.97
N VAL A 276 -22.69 27.85 -13.45
CA VAL A 276 -24.07 28.05 -12.95
C VAL A 276 -24.19 27.55 -11.53
N GLY A 277 -24.64 28.43 -10.63
CA GLY A 277 -24.76 28.18 -9.20
C GLY A 277 -24.36 29.40 -8.38
N GLN A 278 -23.93 29.18 -7.14
CA GLN A 278 -23.43 30.23 -6.26
C GLN A 278 -22.02 29.88 -5.82
N PHE A 279 -21.08 30.79 -6.04
CA PHE A 279 -19.68 30.55 -5.78
C PHE A 279 -19.05 31.69 -4.96
N ALA A 280 -18.04 31.31 -4.21
CA ALA A 280 -17.06 32.17 -3.57
C ALA A 280 -15.67 31.80 -4.12
N MET A 281 -14.80 32.78 -4.26
CA MET A 281 -13.47 32.61 -4.83
C MET A 281 -12.42 33.07 -3.83
N ASP A 282 -11.44 32.22 -3.59
CA ASP A 282 -10.25 32.53 -2.81
C ASP A 282 -9.00 32.27 -3.66
N VAL A 283 -8.06 33.20 -3.64
CA VAL A 283 -6.84 33.15 -4.47
C VAL A 283 -5.65 33.43 -3.59
N SER A 284 -4.72 32.48 -3.54
CA SER A 284 -3.51 32.58 -2.73
C SER A 284 -2.27 32.16 -3.52
N ALA A 285 -1.14 32.79 -3.20
CA ALA A 285 0.17 32.36 -3.69
C ALA A 285 0.80 31.41 -2.68
N MET A 286 1.41 30.31 -3.17
CA MET A 286 2.15 29.39 -2.30
C MET A 286 3.42 30.03 -1.75
N GLU A 287 4.03 30.91 -2.54
CA GLU A 287 5.27 31.63 -2.22
C GLU A 287 5.09 33.10 -2.63
N THR A 288 5.37 34.03 -1.70
CA THR A 288 5.30 35.48 -1.95
C THR A 288 6.68 36.11 -2.16
N GLU A 289 7.76 35.38 -1.81
CA GLU A 289 9.15 35.76 -2.06
C GLU A 289 9.66 35.03 -3.31
N VAL A 290 9.98 35.77 -4.37
CA VAL A 290 10.26 35.19 -5.70
C VAL A 290 11.50 35.84 -6.28
N ARG A 291 12.35 35.09 -7.01
CA ARG A 291 13.47 35.69 -7.75
C ARG A 291 13.05 36.02 -9.17
N GLU A 292 13.70 37.03 -9.75
CA GLU A 292 13.44 37.43 -11.13
C GLU A 292 13.59 36.24 -12.10
N GLY A 293 12.50 35.90 -12.80
CA GLY A 293 12.45 34.80 -13.75
C GLY A 293 11.96 33.46 -13.18
N ASP A 294 11.74 33.33 -11.87
CA ASP A 294 11.16 32.12 -11.26
C ASP A 294 9.62 32.10 -11.38
N PRO A 295 9.00 30.92 -11.56
CA PRO A 295 7.55 30.80 -11.62
C PRO A 295 6.90 30.92 -10.23
N VAL A 296 5.83 31.70 -10.13
CA VAL A 296 4.95 31.80 -8.96
C VAL A 296 3.83 30.78 -9.10
N THR A 297 3.65 29.96 -8.07
CA THR A 297 2.54 28.98 -8.01
C THR A 297 1.36 29.57 -7.24
N LEU A 298 0.21 29.60 -7.90
CA LEU A 298 -1.05 30.08 -7.33
C LEU A 298 -2.01 28.92 -7.07
N SER A 299 -2.77 29.04 -6.00
CA SER A 299 -3.92 28.21 -5.65
C SER A 299 -5.19 29.03 -5.81
N LEU A 300 -6.02 28.68 -6.80
CA LEU A 300 -7.32 29.29 -7.07
C LEU A 300 -8.40 28.35 -6.55
N SER A 301 -9.07 28.72 -5.46
CA SER A 301 -10.13 27.93 -4.85
C SER A 301 -11.50 28.53 -5.19
N LEU A 302 -12.38 27.72 -5.78
CA LEU A 302 -13.78 28.05 -5.99
C LEU A 302 -14.63 27.15 -5.10
N SER A 303 -15.33 27.74 -4.13
CA SER A 303 -16.21 27.04 -3.19
C SER A 303 -17.66 27.50 -3.36
N GLY A 304 -18.64 26.62 -3.19
CA GLY A 304 -20.05 27.00 -3.32
C GLY A 304 -20.92 25.82 -3.73
N TRP A 305 -22.01 26.07 -4.43
CA TRP A 305 -22.86 25.04 -5.01
C TRP A 305 -23.13 25.30 -6.50
N GLY A 306 -23.18 24.24 -7.30
CA GLY A 306 -23.33 24.35 -8.75
C GLY A 306 -22.53 23.30 -9.51
N ASN A 307 -22.19 23.59 -10.76
CA ASN A 307 -21.49 22.68 -11.67
C ASN A 307 -19.96 22.65 -11.48
N LEU A 308 -19.51 22.46 -10.24
CA LEU A 308 -18.11 22.47 -9.80
C LEU A 308 -17.20 21.56 -10.65
N ASP A 309 -17.69 20.40 -11.06
CA ASP A 309 -16.92 19.41 -11.84
C ASP A 309 -16.61 19.86 -13.27
N SER A 310 -17.40 20.78 -13.84
CA SER A 310 -17.21 21.33 -15.18
C SER A 310 -16.71 22.77 -15.21
N LEU A 311 -16.42 23.38 -14.05
CA LEU A 311 -15.96 24.77 -14.02
C LEU A 311 -14.62 24.96 -14.74
N ASP A 312 -14.54 26.03 -15.51
CA ASP A 312 -13.27 26.56 -15.98
C ASP A 312 -12.59 27.39 -14.87
N PRO A 313 -11.25 27.41 -14.84
CA PRO A 313 -10.49 28.18 -13.86
C PRO A 313 -10.74 29.69 -14.00
N PRO A 314 -10.65 30.46 -12.89
CA PRO A 314 -10.67 31.91 -12.94
C PRO A 314 -9.60 32.47 -13.89
N THR A 315 -9.90 33.58 -14.55
CA THR A 315 -9.03 34.22 -15.54
C THR A 315 -8.24 35.36 -14.91
N LEU A 316 -6.95 35.48 -15.24
CA LEU A 316 -6.10 36.57 -14.75
C LEU A 316 -6.48 37.88 -15.46
N GLN A 317 -6.75 38.95 -14.71
CA GLN A 317 -6.91 40.29 -15.29
C GLN A 317 -5.55 40.89 -15.63
N GLU A 318 -5.46 41.62 -16.75
CA GLU A 318 -4.24 42.32 -17.17
C GLU A 318 -2.98 41.43 -17.19
N PRO A 319 -2.92 40.40 -18.06
CA PRO A 319 -1.78 39.48 -18.14
C PRO A 319 -0.48 40.14 -18.65
N ASP A 320 -0.48 41.44 -18.93
CA ASP A 320 0.66 42.17 -19.51
C ASP A 320 1.89 42.16 -18.58
N GLY A 321 2.97 41.54 -19.07
CA GLY A 321 4.20 41.32 -18.32
C GLY A 321 4.21 40.05 -17.47
N TRP A 322 3.24 39.16 -17.68
CA TRP A 322 3.16 37.84 -17.09
C TRP A 322 3.06 36.77 -18.17
N LYS A 323 3.95 35.79 -18.12
CA LYS A 323 3.78 34.56 -18.88
C LYS A 323 2.91 33.60 -18.09
N VAL A 324 1.67 33.44 -18.55
CA VAL A 324 0.64 32.58 -17.95
C VAL A 324 0.78 31.16 -18.49
N TYR A 325 0.90 30.17 -17.61
CA TYR A 325 0.88 28.76 -17.98
C TYR A 325 -0.52 28.17 -17.82
N PRO A 326 -0.87 27.11 -18.58
CA PRO A 326 -2.16 26.44 -18.43
C PRO A 326 -2.37 25.95 -16.99
N PRO A 327 -3.51 26.29 -16.36
CA PRO A 327 -3.83 25.81 -15.02
C PRO A 327 -4.15 24.31 -15.03
N SER A 328 -3.87 23.64 -13.92
CA SER A 328 -4.24 22.26 -13.67
C SER A 328 -5.25 22.16 -12.53
N ARG A 329 -6.28 21.34 -12.71
CA ARG A 329 -7.27 21.07 -11.65
C ARG A 329 -6.67 20.08 -10.64
N VAL A 330 -6.72 20.40 -9.36
CA VAL A 330 -6.34 19.47 -8.29
C VAL A 330 -7.44 18.42 -8.17
N GLN A 331 -7.07 17.15 -8.28
CA GLN A 331 -8.02 16.04 -8.24
C GLN A 331 -8.68 16.01 -6.86
N SER A 332 -9.99 16.28 -6.83
CA SER A 332 -10.81 16.21 -5.62
C SER A 332 -11.57 14.88 -5.63
N PRO A 333 -11.88 14.29 -4.46
CA PRO A 333 -12.70 13.09 -4.41
C PRO A 333 -14.04 13.34 -5.11
N GLU A 334 -14.49 12.35 -5.87
CA GLU A 334 -15.77 12.40 -6.58
C GLU A 334 -16.92 12.76 -5.62
N ARG A 335 -17.75 13.71 -6.05
CA ARG A 335 -18.76 14.34 -5.20
C ARG A 335 -20.17 14.04 -5.71
N ARG A 336 -21.05 13.59 -4.81
CA ARG A 336 -22.49 13.34 -5.09
C ARG A 336 -23.38 14.52 -4.72
N GLU A 337 -22.78 15.52 -4.09
CA GLU A 337 -23.44 16.71 -3.55
C GLU A 337 -23.27 17.86 -4.54
N ARG A 338 -24.30 18.71 -4.68
CA ARG A 338 -24.21 19.92 -5.50
C ARG A 338 -23.23 20.97 -4.93
N SER A 339 -22.83 20.85 -3.66
CA SER A 339 -22.01 21.84 -2.94
C SER A 339 -20.60 21.34 -2.63
N GLY A 340 -19.61 22.21 -2.76
CA GLY A 340 -18.21 21.83 -2.67
C GLY A 340 -17.18 22.89 -2.98
N THR A 341 -15.94 22.41 -3.11
CA THR A 341 -14.77 23.22 -3.42
C THR A 341 -13.97 22.56 -4.52
N THR A 342 -13.57 23.34 -5.52
CA THR A 342 -12.70 22.96 -6.63
C THR A 342 -11.46 23.86 -6.59
N ILE A 343 -10.28 23.24 -6.63
CA ILE A 343 -9.01 23.97 -6.57
C ILE A 343 -8.28 23.82 -7.89
N PHE A 344 -7.82 24.93 -8.44
CA PHE A 344 -6.93 24.98 -9.60
C PHE A 344 -5.55 25.47 -9.17
N ARG A 345 -4.51 24.85 -9.71
CA ARG A 345 -3.13 25.32 -9.61
C ARG A 345 -2.74 26.02 -10.89
N GLN A 346 -2.21 27.21 -10.78
CA GLN A 346 -1.73 27.97 -11.93
C GLN A 346 -0.32 28.47 -11.71
N PHE A 347 0.51 28.40 -12.75
CA PHE A 347 1.85 28.96 -12.73
C PHE A 347 1.87 30.27 -13.52
N LEU A 348 2.45 31.31 -12.92
CA LEU A 348 2.68 32.60 -13.55
C LEU A 348 4.17 32.92 -13.49
N ARG A 349 4.77 33.39 -14.58
CA ARG A 349 6.16 33.83 -14.58
C ARG A 349 6.23 35.34 -14.89
N PRO A 350 6.85 36.16 -14.02
CA PRO A 350 7.01 37.58 -14.30
C PRO A 350 8.04 37.78 -15.43
N GLU A 351 7.67 38.53 -16.47
CA GLU A 351 8.57 38.91 -17.56
C GLU A 351 9.26 40.27 -17.32
N ARG A 352 8.79 41.02 -16.32
CA ARG A 352 9.34 42.28 -15.82
C ARG A 352 9.21 42.32 -14.29
N MET A 353 9.94 43.22 -13.63
CA MET A 353 9.76 43.47 -12.19
C MET A 353 8.30 43.87 -11.92
N SER A 354 7.59 43.01 -11.19
CA SER A 354 6.18 43.18 -10.82
C SER A 354 6.07 42.97 -9.31
N GLU A 355 5.57 43.97 -8.59
CA GLU A 355 5.43 43.95 -7.11
C GLU A 355 4.15 43.26 -6.63
N ARG A 356 3.28 42.83 -7.56
CA ARG A 356 2.01 42.16 -7.25
C ARG A 356 1.55 41.25 -8.37
N VAL A 357 0.87 40.17 -7.99
CA VAL A 357 0.05 39.36 -8.89
C VAL A 357 -1.26 40.11 -9.16
N PRO A 358 -1.65 40.30 -10.43
CA PRO A 358 -2.95 40.89 -10.77
C PRO A 358 -4.13 40.08 -10.23
N PRO A 359 -5.30 40.72 -10.04
CA PRO A 359 -6.49 40.03 -9.56
C PRO A 359 -7.04 39.05 -10.60
N PHE A 360 -7.72 38.02 -10.11
CA PHE A 360 -8.44 37.04 -10.93
C PHE A 360 -9.91 37.40 -11.05
N ARG A 361 -10.50 37.07 -12.20
CA ARG A 361 -11.90 37.28 -12.52
C ARG A 361 -12.61 35.95 -12.77
N PHE A 362 -13.78 35.79 -12.16
CA PHE A 362 -14.66 34.65 -12.38
C PHE A 362 -16.11 35.13 -12.57
N VAL A 363 -16.75 34.73 -13.66
CA VAL A 363 -18.12 35.13 -14.00
C VAL A 363 -19.03 33.91 -13.95
N TYR A 364 -20.13 34.00 -13.23
CA TYR A 364 -21.10 32.91 -13.07
C TYR A 364 -22.54 33.42 -13.13
N PHE A 365 -23.49 32.52 -13.39
CA PHE A 365 -24.92 32.81 -13.32
C PHE A 365 -25.48 32.27 -12.00
N ASP A 366 -26.11 33.13 -11.22
CA ASP A 366 -26.77 32.79 -9.96
C ASP A 366 -28.26 32.48 -10.25
N PRO A 367 -28.69 31.19 -10.24
CA PRO A 367 -30.04 30.83 -10.62
C PRO A 367 -31.10 31.21 -9.56
N GLU A 368 -30.70 31.47 -8.31
CA GLU A 368 -31.61 31.96 -7.27
C GLU A 368 -31.87 33.46 -7.42
N ALA A 369 -30.85 34.24 -7.78
CA ALA A 369 -30.98 35.66 -8.07
C ALA A 369 -31.41 35.96 -9.52
N GLU A 370 -31.39 34.96 -10.40
CA GLU A 370 -31.61 35.05 -11.86
C GLU A 370 -30.69 36.08 -12.57
N GLU A 371 -29.47 36.29 -12.05
CA GLU A 371 -28.54 37.32 -12.52
C GLU A 371 -27.10 36.80 -12.69
N PHE A 372 -26.34 37.41 -13.60
CA PHE A 372 -24.91 37.15 -13.73
C PHE A 372 -24.12 37.92 -12.68
N ARG A 373 -23.20 37.23 -11.98
CA ARG A 373 -22.32 37.80 -10.96
C ARG A 373 -20.87 37.63 -11.36
N THR A 374 -20.04 38.60 -10.99
CA THR A 374 -18.60 38.59 -11.24
C THR A 374 -17.86 38.68 -9.91
N LEU A 375 -17.00 37.70 -9.63
CA LEU A 375 -16.06 37.71 -8.52
C LEU A 375 -14.71 38.24 -9.02
N ILE A 376 -14.10 39.11 -8.23
CA ILE A 376 -12.77 39.65 -8.47
C ILE A 376 -11.94 39.40 -7.21
N SER A 377 -10.79 38.74 -7.34
CA SER A 377 -9.90 38.51 -6.20
C SER A 377 -9.15 39.78 -5.83
N GLU A 378 -8.57 39.80 -4.64
CA GLU A 378 -7.57 40.81 -4.30
C GLU A 378 -6.25 40.55 -5.06
N SER A 379 -5.44 41.60 -5.22
CA SER A 379 -4.08 41.47 -5.76
C SER A 379 -3.13 40.95 -4.69
N ILE A 380 -2.27 39.99 -5.03
CA ILE A 380 -1.32 39.39 -4.07
C ILE A 380 0.02 40.14 -4.12
N PRO A 381 0.52 40.72 -3.02
CA PRO A 381 1.83 41.38 -3.01
C PRO A 381 2.97 40.35 -3.17
N LEU A 382 4.01 40.72 -3.93
CA LEU A 382 5.21 39.91 -4.16
C LEU A 382 6.47 40.67 -3.79
N GLU A 383 7.39 39.99 -3.13
CA GLU A 383 8.75 40.46 -2.88
C GLU A 383 9.70 39.84 -3.92
N VAL A 384 10.20 40.65 -4.86
CA VAL A 384 11.04 40.18 -5.98
C VAL A 384 12.52 40.49 -5.75
N PHE A 385 13.37 39.46 -5.74
CA PHE A 385 14.83 39.60 -5.62
C PHE A 385 15.55 39.53 -6.99
N PRO A 386 16.62 40.32 -7.23
CA PRO A 386 17.35 40.33 -8.50
C PRO A 386 18.11 39.00 -8.74
N SER A 387 18.13 38.57 -10.00
CA SER A 387 18.87 37.36 -10.41
C SER A 387 20.38 37.56 -10.28
N THR A 388 21.05 36.74 -9.45
CA THR A 388 22.51 36.64 -9.47
C THR A 388 22.89 35.43 -10.33
N GLN A 389 23.85 35.63 -11.25
CA GLN A 389 24.38 34.67 -12.23
C GLN A 389 24.36 33.19 -11.82
N ALA A 390 24.06 32.34 -12.82
CA ALA A 390 23.98 30.89 -12.76
C ALA A 390 25.15 30.23 -11.99
N PRO A 391 24.87 29.29 -11.07
CA PRO A 391 25.87 28.32 -10.66
C PRO A 391 26.04 27.28 -11.77
N ALA A 392 27.29 26.98 -12.07
CA ALA A 392 27.68 25.83 -12.88
C ALA A 392 27.00 24.55 -12.36
N LEU A 393 26.60 23.68 -13.30
CA LEU A 393 26.19 22.30 -13.06
C LEU A 393 27.32 21.54 -12.33
N GLY A 394 27.34 21.69 -11.01
CA GLY A 394 28.03 20.81 -10.09
C GLY A 394 27.11 19.64 -9.79
N SER A 395 27.57 18.44 -10.11
CA SER A 395 26.94 17.17 -9.79
C SER A 395 26.70 17.05 -8.27
N ALA A 396 25.51 17.44 -7.84
CA ALA A 396 24.95 17.03 -6.57
C ALA A 396 23.55 16.50 -6.88
N VAL A 397 23.47 15.17 -7.07
CA VAL A 397 22.20 14.46 -7.06
C VAL A 397 21.56 14.73 -5.70
N PRO A 398 20.39 15.38 -5.62
CA PRO A 398 19.66 15.48 -4.36
C PRO A 398 19.33 14.06 -3.91
N PRO A 399 19.37 13.75 -2.60
CA PRO A 399 18.90 12.45 -2.13
C PRO A 399 17.47 12.24 -2.62
N ALA A 400 17.24 11.11 -3.31
CA ALA A 400 15.95 10.74 -3.86
C ALA A 400 14.90 10.77 -2.75
N GLN A 401 14.08 11.81 -2.73
CA GLN A 401 12.86 11.80 -1.96
C GLN A 401 11.84 10.95 -2.74
N PRO A 402 11.09 10.07 -2.08
CA PRO A 402 10.08 9.26 -2.75
C PRO A 402 9.01 10.20 -3.32
N MET A 403 9.02 10.38 -4.65
CA MET A 403 7.92 11.07 -5.33
C MET A 403 6.62 10.30 -5.05
N PRO A 404 5.54 10.97 -4.61
CA PRO A 404 4.24 10.35 -4.51
C PRO A 404 3.85 9.76 -5.87
N LEU A 405 3.37 8.52 -5.84
CA LEU A 405 3.00 7.76 -7.04
C LEU A 405 2.00 8.54 -7.93
N GLU A 406 1.19 9.42 -7.33
CA GLU A 406 0.14 10.21 -7.97
C GLU A 406 0.66 11.41 -8.78
N GLU A 407 1.92 11.81 -8.61
CA GLU A 407 2.51 12.98 -9.29
C GLU A 407 3.42 12.60 -10.48
N MET A 408 3.64 11.31 -10.74
CA MET A 408 4.47 10.86 -11.86
C MET A 408 3.81 11.15 -13.21
N THR A 409 4.44 11.99 -14.03
CA THR A 409 4.04 12.26 -15.41
C THR A 409 4.75 11.38 -16.44
N ASP A 410 5.88 10.75 -16.08
CA ASP A 410 6.67 9.83 -16.93
C ASP A 410 7.42 8.77 -16.10
N ILE A 411 8.03 7.78 -16.76
CA ILE A 411 8.89 6.75 -16.13
C ILE A 411 10.18 7.35 -15.55
N LEU A 412 10.74 6.69 -14.54
CA LEU A 412 12.06 6.99 -14.00
C LEU A 412 13.17 6.71 -15.04
N GLY A 413 14.34 7.32 -14.85
CA GLY A 413 15.48 7.17 -15.76
C GLY A 413 16.26 5.87 -15.56
N ILE A 414 17.18 5.60 -16.49
CA ILE A 414 18.06 4.42 -16.47
C ILE A 414 19.05 4.46 -15.30
N LEU A 415 19.42 3.28 -14.81
CA LEU A 415 20.41 3.08 -13.75
C LEU A 415 21.80 2.73 -14.33
N PRO A 416 22.90 3.11 -13.67
CA PRO A 416 24.24 2.67 -14.08
C PRO A 416 24.39 1.16 -13.84
N THR A 417 24.74 0.40 -14.88
CA THR A 417 24.85 -1.07 -14.79
C THR A 417 26.30 -1.54 -14.76
N THR A 418 26.61 -2.49 -13.89
CA THR A 418 27.77 -3.38 -14.06
C THR A 418 27.23 -4.67 -14.66
N GLY A 419 27.69 -5.06 -15.85
CA GLY A 419 27.09 -6.14 -16.66
C GLY A 419 26.89 -7.48 -15.93
N THR A 420 27.57 -7.73 -14.82
CA THR A 420 27.39 -8.92 -13.97
C THR A 420 26.62 -8.60 -12.69
N SER A 421 25.61 -9.41 -12.38
CA SER A 421 25.04 -9.45 -11.03
C SER A 421 26.16 -9.72 -10.02
N PRO A 422 26.28 -8.97 -8.91
CA PRO A 422 27.15 -9.40 -7.82
C PRO A 422 26.75 -10.84 -7.46
N ALA A 423 27.74 -11.73 -7.32
CA ALA A 423 27.50 -13.13 -7.00
C ALA A 423 26.52 -13.18 -5.84
N ALA A 424 25.29 -13.63 -6.10
CA ALA A 424 24.25 -13.69 -5.09
C ALA A 424 24.85 -14.45 -3.93
N TRP A 425 25.03 -13.78 -2.79
CA TRP A 425 25.53 -14.45 -1.60
C TRP A 425 24.68 -15.70 -1.40
N PRO A 426 25.27 -16.89 -1.24
CA PRO A 426 24.50 -18.11 -1.12
C PRO A 426 23.41 -17.89 -0.08
N LYS A 427 22.17 -18.29 -0.38
CA LYS A 427 21.00 -18.10 0.51
C LYS A 427 21.29 -18.54 1.97
N SER A 428 22.32 -19.37 2.20
CA SER A 428 22.83 -19.76 3.52
C SER A 428 23.47 -18.64 4.35
N LEU A 429 23.99 -17.56 3.76
CA LEU A 429 24.57 -16.41 4.51
C LEU A 429 23.50 -15.55 5.20
N SER A 430 22.26 -15.53 4.69
CA SER A 430 21.14 -14.87 5.40
C SER A 430 20.84 -15.50 6.77
N SER A 431 21.27 -16.76 6.96
CA SER A 431 21.17 -17.52 8.21
C SER A 431 22.45 -17.47 9.04
N ALA A 432 23.54 -16.86 8.55
CA ALA A 432 24.84 -16.89 9.22
C ALA A 432 24.86 -16.10 10.55
N TRP A 433 23.99 -15.09 10.70
CA TRP A 433 23.88 -14.39 11.98
C TRP A 433 23.35 -15.27 13.11
N GLN A 434 22.67 -16.39 12.80
CA GLN A 434 22.14 -17.34 13.79
C GLN A 434 23.24 -18.09 14.56
N TRP A 435 24.48 -18.11 14.05
CA TRP A 435 25.62 -18.69 14.75
C TRP A 435 25.99 -17.94 16.02
N ILE A 436 25.76 -16.62 16.06
CA ILE A 436 26.05 -15.77 17.23
C ILE A 436 25.19 -16.15 18.45
N PRO A 437 23.84 -16.16 18.37
CA PRO A 437 23.01 -16.56 19.50
C PRO A 437 23.16 -18.05 19.83
N LEU A 438 23.42 -18.92 18.83
CA LEU A 438 23.73 -20.33 19.08
C LEU A 438 24.98 -20.51 19.95
N ALA A 439 26.06 -19.79 19.66
CA ALA A 439 27.28 -19.81 20.47
C ALA A 439 27.03 -19.29 21.90
N LEU A 440 26.20 -18.26 22.06
CA LEU A 440 25.80 -17.73 23.37
C LEU A 440 24.98 -18.76 24.17
N VAL A 441 24.02 -19.44 23.53
CA VAL A 441 23.24 -20.52 24.14
C VAL A 441 24.16 -21.65 24.59
N LEU A 442 25.10 -22.09 23.74
CA LEU A 442 26.07 -23.13 24.10
C LEU A 442 26.92 -22.72 25.30
N GLY A 443 27.41 -21.46 25.33
CA GLY A 443 28.16 -20.92 26.46
C GLY A 443 27.34 -20.89 27.77
N LEU A 444 26.06 -20.51 27.71
CA LEU A 444 25.17 -20.53 28.86
C LEU A 444 24.87 -21.95 29.34
N VAL A 445 24.64 -22.90 28.43
CA VAL A 445 24.40 -24.31 28.77
C VAL A 445 25.63 -24.93 29.44
N ILE A 446 26.84 -24.67 28.91
CA ILE A 446 28.10 -25.11 29.54
C ILE A 446 28.22 -24.53 30.95
N ARG A 447 27.91 -23.24 31.12
CA ARG A 447 27.94 -22.58 32.43
C ARG A 447 26.92 -23.16 33.41
N ILE A 448 25.71 -23.47 32.97
CA ILE A 448 24.68 -24.14 33.79
C ILE A 448 25.17 -25.52 34.21
N PHE A 449 25.74 -26.28 33.28
CA PHE A 449 26.32 -27.61 33.52
C PHE A 449 27.47 -27.55 34.56
N GLN A 450 28.37 -26.58 34.44
CA GLN A 450 29.45 -26.34 35.41
C GLN A 450 28.92 -25.99 36.81
N LEU A 451 27.84 -25.21 36.90
CA LEU A 451 27.29 -24.75 38.18
C LEU A 451 26.43 -25.81 38.89
N HIS A 452 25.68 -26.63 38.14
CA HIS A 452 24.67 -27.51 38.73
C HIS A 452 25.01 -29.02 38.63
N LEU A 453 25.80 -29.44 37.64
CA LEU A 453 26.10 -30.85 37.38
C LEU A 453 27.54 -31.25 37.76
N MET A 454 28.55 -30.42 37.46
CA MET A 454 29.95 -30.71 37.83
C MET A 454 30.19 -30.89 39.35
N PRO A 455 29.49 -30.22 40.28
CA PRO A 455 29.67 -30.47 41.72
C PRO A 455 29.32 -31.91 42.15
N ARG A 456 28.58 -32.67 41.31
CA ARG A 456 28.23 -34.08 41.57
C ARG A 456 29.22 -35.08 40.98
N VAL A 457 30.08 -34.65 40.05
CA VAL A 457 31.11 -35.50 39.44
C VAL A 457 32.44 -35.21 40.13
N LYS A 458 32.69 -35.87 41.27
CA LYS A 458 34.03 -35.84 41.89
C LYS A 458 35.01 -36.51 40.92
N PRO A 459 36.14 -35.89 40.57
CA PRO A 459 37.15 -36.55 39.76
C PRO A 459 37.62 -37.81 40.48
N ASP A 460 37.66 -38.92 39.75
CA ASP A 460 38.09 -40.21 40.25
C ASP A 460 39.44 -40.08 40.98
N PRO A 461 39.51 -40.35 42.31
CA PRO A 461 40.72 -40.14 43.10
C PRO A 461 41.91 -40.92 42.55
N ASP A 462 41.67 -42.09 41.95
CA ASP A 462 42.71 -42.93 41.37
C ASP A 462 43.29 -42.33 40.10
N ARG A 463 42.47 -41.63 39.29
CA ARG A 463 42.93 -40.93 38.10
C ARG A 463 43.83 -39.74 38.45
N GLN A 464 43.52 -39.04 39.53
CA GLN A 464 44.36 -37.94 40.03
C GLN A 464 45.67 -38.45 40.64
N ALA A 465 45.62 -39.53 41.42
CA ALA A 465 46.81 -40.18 41.96
C ALA A 465 47.74 -40.67 40.84
N ARG A 466 47.18 -41.30 39.79
CA ARG A 466 47.93 -41.75 38.61
C ARG A 466 48.60 -40.59 37.86
N GLN A 467 47.91 -39.47 37.64
CA GLN A 467 48.53 -38.30 37.01
C GLN A 467 49.63 -37.66 37.86
N LYS A 468 49.45 -37.63 39.19
CA LYS A 468 50.45 -37.10 40.12
C LYS A 468 51.72 -37.95 40.11
N ASP A 469 51.58 -39.28 40.16
CA ASP A 469 52.71 -40.21 40.13
C ASP A 469 53.44 -40.13 38.77
N LEU A 470 52.71 -40.03 37.64
CA LEU A 470 53.33 -39.86 36.31
C LEU A 470 54.11 -38.54 36.18
N ARG A 471 53.62 -37.46 36.81
CA ARG A 471 54.36 -36.18 36.87
C ARG A 471 55.66 -36.35 37.66
N GLN A 472 55.67 -37.12 38.75
CA GLN A 472 56.88 -37.40 39.53
C GLN A 472 57.92 -38.20 38.75
N VAL A 473 57.50 -39.13 37.88
CA VAL A 473 58.41 -39.83 36.94
C VAL A 473 59.01 -38.84 35.94
N SER A 474 58.20 -37.96 35.37
CA SER A 474 58.67 -36.98 34.39
C SER A 474 59.63 -35.94 34.97
N ALA A 475 59.47 -35.62 36.27
CA ALA A 475 60.26 -34.64 37.00
C ALA A 475 61.57 -35.19 37.59
N SER A 476 61.87 -36.50 37.44
CA SER A 476 63.14 -37.06 37.92
C SER A 476 64.36 -36.39 37.27
N PRO A 477 65.45 -36.11 38.02
CA PRO A 477 66.70 -35.60 37.45
C PRO A 477 67.30 -36.54 36.40
N GLY A 478 68.33 -36.09 35.66
CA GLY A 478 68.98 -36.86 34.58
C GLY A 478 69.68 -38.17 34.99
N ASP A 479 69.61 -38.56 36.26
CA ASP A 479 70.15 -39.81 36.78
C ASP A 479 69.30 -41.02 36.31
N PRO A 480 69.89 -41.96 35.55
CA PRO A 480 69.20 -43.16 35.07
C PRO A 480 68.54 -44.00 36.16
N ARG A 481 69.21 -44.16 37.31
CA ARG A 481 68.73 -45.03 38.39
C ARG A 481 67.45 -44.49 39.00
N GLU A 482 67.41 -43.18 39.26
CA GLU A 482 66.24 -42.54 39.85
C GLU A 482 65.07 -42.44 38.85
N PHE A 483 65.35 -42.24 37.56
CA PHE A 483 64.32 -42.26 36.53
C PHE A 483 63.65 -43.64 36.39
N TYR A 484 64.43 -44.71 36.23
CA TYR A 484 63.88 -46.06 36.08
C TYR A 484 63.24 -46.60 37.36
N ARG A 485 63.76 -46.23 38.55
CA ARG A 485 63.12 -46.57 39.82
C ARG A 485 61.71 -46.01 39.91
N ARG A 486 61.52 -44.71 39.58
CA ARG A 486 60.19 -44.09 39.59
C ARG A 486 59.30 -44.58 38.46
N ALA A 487 59.86 -44.78 37.27
CA ALA A 487 59.12 -45.32 36.12
C ALA A 487 58.60 -46.74 36.40
N GLY A 488 59.43 -47.60 37.00
CA GLY A 488 59.01 -48.95 37.38
C GLY A 488 58.01 -48.97 38.53
N ALA A 489 58.18 -48.14 39.56
CA ALA A 489 57.18 -48.00 40.63
C ALA A 489 55.82 -47.52 40.09
N PHE A 490 55.83 -46.62 39.09
CA PHE A 490 54.61 -46.20 38.39
C PHE A 490 53.98 -47.36 37.61
N VAL A 491 54.80 -48.17 36.92
CA VAL A 491 54.34 -49.33 36.17
C VAL A 491 53.73 -50.40 37.10
N GLU A 492 54.38 -50.76 38.19
CA GLU A 492 53.87 -51.75 39.15
C GLU A 492 52.54 -51.31 39.78
N LYS A 493 52.44 -50.02 40.14
CA LYS A 493 51.26 -49.47 40.79
C LYS A 493 50.06 -49.32 39.86
N TRP A 494 50.28 -49.02 38.58
CA TRP A 494 49.20 -48.60 37.67
C TRP A 494 49.06 -49.43 36.38
N LEU A 495 50.07 -50.22 35.99
CA LEU A 495 50.19 -50.87 34.68
C LEU A 495 50.65 -52.34 34.76
N GLY A 496 50.60 -52.98 35.94
CA GLY A 496 51.11 -54.35 36.17
C GLY A 496 50.51 -55.43 35.27
N ASP A 497 49.23 -55.30 34.91
CA ASP A 497 48.51 -56.25 34.04
C ASP A 497 48.43 -55.78 32.56
N SER A 498 49.22 -54.77 32.17
CA SER A 498 49.14 -54.23 30.81
C SER A 498 49.67 -55.23 29.77
N PRO A 499 48.95 -55.44 28.64
CA PRO A 499 49.42 -56.29 27.55
C PRO A 499 50.50 -55.62 26.67
N ASP A 500 50.80 -54.34 26.88
CA ASP A 500 51.83 -53.61 26.13
C ASP A 500 53.25 -54.11 26.56
N PRO A 501 54.19 -54.31 25.63
CA PRO A 501 55.55 -54.72 25.97
C PRO A 501 56.32 -53.66 26.77
N LEU A 502 55.97 -52.38 26.67
CA LEU A 502 56.72 -51.28 27.25
C LEU A 502 56.80 -51.31 28.80
N PRO A 503 55.70 -51.55 29.56
CA PRO A 503 55.76 -51.80 31.00
C PRO A 503 56.78 -52.88 31.41
N ARG A 504 56.82 -54.01 30.70
CA ARG A 504 57.76 -55.10 30.98
C ARG A 504 59.20 -54.69 30.67
N GLU A 505 59.42 -54.02 29.54
CA GLU A 505 60.71 -53.44 29.16
C GLU A 505 61.23 -52.49 30.25
N VAL A 506 60.38 -51.60 30.77
CA VAL A 506 60.75 -50.64 31.84
C VAL A 506 61.11 -51.35 33.15
N LEU A 507 60.42 -52.43 33.53
CA LEU A 507 60.73 -53.19 34.75
C LEU A 507 62.04 -53.98 34.62
N VAL A 508 62.27 -54.63 33.49
CA VAL A 508 63.53 -55.36 33.22
C VAL A 508 64.72 -54.40 33.25
N THR A 509 64.62 -53.28 32.52
CA THR A 509 65.70 -52.28 32.50
C THR A 509 65.89 -51.60 33.85
N ARG A 510 64.82 -51.39 34.64
CA ARG A 510 64.96 -50.92 36.02
C ARG A 510 65.77 -51.92 36.84
N ASP A 511 65.45 -53.20 36.76
CA ASP A 511 66.08 -54.21 37.62
C ASP A 511 67.57 -54.38 37.27
N GLU A 512 67.90 -54.36 35.98
CA GLU A 512 69.28 -54.37 35.48
C GLU A 512 70.09 -53.17 35.98
N ILE A 513 69.53 -51.96 35.95
CA ILE A 513 70.24 -50.70 36.26
C ILE A 513 70.28 -50.40 37.77
N CYS A 514 69.25 -50.80 38.52
CA CYS A 514 69.08 -50.44 39.93
C CYS A 514 69.65 -51.49 40.91
N PHE A 515 69.79 -52.76 40.50
CA PHE A 515 70.26 -53.85 41.39
C PHE A 515 71.66 -54.41 41.06
N THR A 516 72.36 -53.87 40.07
CA THR A 516 73.80 -54.15 39.85
C THR A 516 74.70 -53.21 40.67
N LYS A 517 75.83 -53.73 41.14
CA LYS A 517 76.76 -53.02 42.04
C LYS A 517 77.58 -51.94 41.31
N GLU A 518 77.70 -52.00 39.99
CA GLU A 518 78.43 -51.04 39.15
C GLU A 518 77.57 -49.80 38.83
N VAL A 519 78.15 -48.61 39.00
CA VAL A 519 77.46 -47.33 38.75
C VAL A 519 77.47 -47.02 37.25
N PRO A 520 76.31 -46.89 36.58
CA PRO A 520 76.27 -46.55 35.16
C PRO A 520 76.82 -45.13 34.96
N SER A 521 77.87 -45.00 34.15
CA SER A 521 78.60 -43.75 33.92
C SER A 521 78.02 -42.88 32.78
N SER A 522 76.96 -43.32 32.10
CA SER A 522 76.32 -42.58 31.01
C SER A 522 74.97 -41.99 31.42
N SER A 523 74.76 -40.71 31.10
CA SER A 523 73.46 -40.03 31.24
C SER A 523 72.43 -40.67 30.31
N LEU A 524 71.18 -40.81 30.78
CA LEU A 524 70.11 -41.39 29.95
C LEU A 524 69.97 -40.63 28.62
N PRO A 525 70.02 -41.30 27.46
CA PRO A 525 69.77 -40.65 26.19
C PRO A 525 68.39 -39.98 26.18
N SER A 526 68.32 -38.70 25.83
CA SER A 526 67.07 -37.92 25.91
C SER A 526 65.95 -38.51 25.04
N ARG A 527 66.30 -39.23 23.97
CA ARG A 527 65.36 -39.93 23.09
C ARG A 527 64.64 -41.08 23.82
N ASP A 528 65.36 -41.88 24.58
CA ASP A 528 64.80 -43.04 25.29
C ASP A 528 63.92 -42.60 26.46
N ARG A 529 64.36 -41.59 27.22
CA ARG A 529 63.54 -40.93 28.25
C ARG A 529 62.20 -40.46 27.67
N GLN A 530 62.23 -39.80 26.51
CA GLN A 530 61.03 -39.29 25.86
C GLN A 530 60.16 -40.39 25.26
N ARG A 531 60.74 -41.51 24.80
CA ARG A 531 59.99 -42.70 24.33
C ARG A 531 59.22 -43.33 25.48
N ILE A 532 59.89 -43.59 26.61
CA ILE A 532 59.29 -44.18 27.81
C ILE A 532 58.20 -43.27 28.37
N LEU A 533 58.47 -41.97 28.53
CA LEU A 533 57.46 -41.02 29.04
C LEU A 533 56.25 -40.89 28.11
N ARG A 534 56.44 -40.94 26.79
CA ARG A 534 55.31 -40.91 25.84
C ARG A 534 54.48 -42.19 25.93
N GLY A 535 55.13 -43.35 26.02
CA GLY A 535 54.44 -44.62 26.15
C GLY A 535 53.68 -44.74 27.48
N LEU A 536 54.30 -44.36 28.60
CA LEU A 536 53.63 -44.31 29.91
C LEU A 536 52.46 -43.31 29.92
N ARG A 537 52.56 -42.15 29.26
CA ARG A 537 51.44 -41.20 29.11
C ARG A 537 50.29 -41.77 28.27
N LYS A 538 50.61 -42.48 27.19
CA LYS A 538 49.63 -43.12 26.31
C LYS A 538 48.87 -44.22 27.05
N LEU A 539 49.57 -45.01 27.86
CA LEU A 539 48.95 -46.08 28.67
C LEU A 539 48.23 -45.54 29.91
N ALA A 540 48.63 -44.37 30.42
CA ALA A 540 48.01 -43.77 31.61
C ALA A 540 46.73 -42.97 31.34
N LEU A 541 46.37 -42.68 30.09
CA LEU A 541 45.22 -41.83 29.74
C LEU A 541 44.28 -42.51 28.74
N PRO A 542 43.00 -42.77 29.05
CA PRO A 542 42.04 -43.10 28.00
C PRO A 542 41.81 -41.84 27.14
N LEU A 543 42.11 -41.96 25.85
CA LEU A 543 41.96 -40.92 24.83
C LEU A 543 40.48 -40.57 24.63
N LEU A 544 40.08 -39.34 24.98
CA LEU A 544 38.83 -38.74 24.49
C LEU A 544 39.18 -37.76 23.37
N MET A 545 38.88 -38.18 22.14
CA MET A 545 38.94 -37.36 20.93
C MET A 545 37.77 -36.38 20.92
N ALA A 546 38.05 -35.09 21.07
CA ALA A 546 37.14 -34.01 20.69
C ALA A 546 37.62 -33.44 19.35
N GLY A 547 36.98 -33.86 18.26
CA GLY A 547 37.24 -33.34 16.92
C GLY A 547 36.69 -31.92 16.78
N VAL A 548 37.60 -30.98 16.60
CA VAL A 548 37.34 -29.58 16.22
C VAL A 548 37.03 -29.55 14.72
N LEU A 549 35.93 -28.91 14.35
CA LEU A 549 35.51 -28.65 12.96
C LEU A 549 36.46 -27.65 12.29
N TRP A 550 37.06 -28.02 11.16
CA TRP A 550 37.77 -27.11 10.25
C TRP A 550 36.78 -26.44 9.29
N GLY A 551 36.83 -25.11 9.22
CA GLY A 551 36.18 -24.32 8.17
C GLY A 551 37.07 -24.24 6.92
N THR A 552 36.51 -24.58 5.77
CA THR A 552 37.12 -24.42 4.45
C THR A 552 37.02 -22.95 4.01
N ALA A 553 38.15 -22.30 3.75
CA ALA A 553 38.19 -21.08 2.95
C ALA A 553 38.40 -21.47 1.49
N SER A 554 37.52 -21.03 0.61
CA SER A 554 37.68 -21.14 -0.84
C SER A 554 38.35 -19.89 -1.38
N ASP A 555 39.48 -20.06 -2.05
CA ASP A 555 40.13 -19.03 -2.87
C ASP A 555 39.25 -18.70 -4.08
N VAL A 556 39.00 -17.41 -4.31
CA VAL A 556 38.46 -16.92 -5.58
C VAL A 556 39.61 -16.26 -6.33
N ARG A 557 39.98 -16.85 -7.47
CA ARG A 557 40.82 -16.23 -8.50
C ARG A 557 39.93 -15.35 -9.38
N ALA A 558 40.34 -14.11 -9.57
CA ALA A 558 39.81 -13.25 -10.64
C ALA A 558 40.60 -13.54 -11.93
N GLU A 559 39.88 -13.86 -13.01
CA GLU A 559 40.40 -13.78 -14.38
C GLU A 559 40.11 -12.36 -14.91
N GLU A 560 41.16 -11.63 -15.25
CA GLU A 560 41.06 -10.45 -16.11
C GLU A 560 40.98 -10.92 -17.56
N THR A 561 39.83 -10.70 -18.21
CA THR A 561 39.72 -10.87 -19.66
C THR A 561 39.87 -9.50 -20.33
N SER A 562 40.83 -9.44 -21.26
CA SER A 562 41.20 -8.30 -22.10
C SER A 562 40.07 -7.88 -23.06
N SER A 563 39.84 -6.57 -23.17
CA SER A 563 38.84 -5.91 -24.04
C SER A 563 39.18 -5.92 -25.56
N PRO A 564 38.18 -6.01 -26.46
CA PRO A 564 38.23 -5.49 -27.83
C PRO A 564 37.73 -4.02 -27.93
N PRO A 565 37.93 -3.31 -29.08
CA PRO A 565 37.71 -1.84 -29.23
C PRO A 565 36.21 -1.43 -29.33
N PRO A 566 35.87 -0.12 -29.30
CA PRO A 566 34.65 0.38 -28.65
C PRO A 566 33.41 0.26 -29.55
N SER A 567 32.55 -0.70 -29.22
CA SER A 567 31.12 -0.60 -29.49
C SER A 567 30.54 0.55 -28.64
N PRO A 568 29.50 1.29 -29.10
CA PRO A 568 28.81 2.23 -28.23
C PRO A 568 28.31 1.50 -26.97
N THR A 569 28.45 2.12 -25.79
CA THR A 569 27.88 1.52 -24.58
C THR A 569 26.36 1.55 -24.65
N ALA A 570 25.67 0.62 -23.99
CA ALA A 570 24.21 0.54 -24.00
C ALA A 570 23.57 1.86 -23.52
N GLU A 571 24.18 2.52 -22.53
CA GLU A 571 23.76 3.83 -22.02
C GLU A 571 23.89 4.93 -23.08
N GLN A 572 24.94 4.91 -23.91
CA GLN A 572 25.12 5.86 -25.01
C GLN A 572 24.06 5.65 -26.09
N ALA A 573 23.80 4.38 -26.48
CA ALA A 573 22.74 4.07 -27.42
C ALA A 573 21.35 4.54 -26.91
N PHE A 574 21.09 4.40 -25.60
CA PHE A 574 19.86 4.90 -24.98
C PHE A 574 19.77 6.44 -25.02
N GLN A 575 20.86 7.15 -24.70
CA GLN A 575 20.93 8.61 -24.76
C GLN A 575 20.75 9.14 -26.19
N ASP A 576 21.27 8.42 -27.19
CA ASP A 576 21.11 8.72 -28.62
C ASP A 576 19.72 8.34 -29.16
N SER A 577 18.77 7.95 -28.31
CA SER A 577 17.42 7.48 -28.68
C SER A 577 17.40 6.21 -29.56
N ARG A 578 18.49 5.45 -29.59
CA ARG A 578 18.61 4.15 -30.26
C ARG A 578 18.21 3.01 -29.32
N PHE A 579 16.94 3.02 -28.90
CA PHE A 579 16.46 2.18 -27.80
C PHE A 579 16.49 0.67 -28.08
N SER A 580 16.27 0.22 -29.32
CA SER A 580 16.36 -1.21 -29.66
C SER A 580 17.79 -1.71 -29.57
N GLU A 581 18.74 -0.94 -30.10
CA GLU A 581 20.18 -1.21 -29.99
C GLU A 581 20.62 -1.19 -28.52
N ALA A 582 20.11 -0.25 -27.71
CA ALA A 582 20.41 -0.20 -26.27
C ALA A 582 19.92 -1.46 -25.54
N ALA A 583 18.70 -1.90 -25.81
CA ALA A 583 18.15 -3.14 -25.23
C ALA A 583 18.94 -4.38 -25.66
N ASP A 584 19.32 -4.45 -26.95
CA ASP A 584 20.22 -5.48 -27.48
C ASP A 584 21.57 -5.50 -26.76
N LEU A 585 22.20 -4.34 -26.58
CA LEU A 585 23.49 -4.22 -25.91
C LEU A 585 23.39 -4.65 -24.44
N TRP A 586 22.33 -4.27 -23.72
CA TRP A 586 22.09 -4.74 -22.35
C TRP A 586 21.83 -6.24 -22.27
N LEU A 587 21.04 -6.81 -23.19
CA LEU A 587 20.82 -8.27 -23.28
C LEU A 587 22.11 -9.04 -23.59
N ASN A 588 23.05 -8.42 -24.30
CA ASN A 588 24.36 -8.99 -24.64
C ASN A 588 25.44 -8.72 -23.57
N SER A 589 25.14 -7.94 -22.54
CA SER A 589 26.14 -7.52 -21.53
C SER A 589 26.63 -8.66 -20.63
N ALA A 590 25.80 -9.70 -20.44
CA ALA A 590 26.13 -10.92 -19.71
C ALA A 590 25.21 -12.08 -20.14
N PRO A 591 25.56 -13.34 -19.78
CA PRO A 591 24.65 -14.47 -19.93
C PRO A 591 23.27 -14.19 -19.29
N TRP A 592 22.19 -14.68 -19.92
CA TRP A 592 20.79 -14.41 -19.52
C TRP A 592 20.51 -14.68 -18.03
N ASP A 593 21.06 -15.77 -17.51
CA ASP A 593 20.94 -16.18 -16.12
C ASP A 593 21.70 -15.27 -15.14
N GLN A 594 22.68 -14.50 -15.63
CA GLN A 594 23.58 -13.64 -14.86
C GLN A 594 23.27 -12.13 -14.98
N LEU A 595 22.31 -11.75 -15.84
CA LEU A 595 21.85 -10.36 -15.94
C LEU A 595 21.36 -9.85 -14.59
N SER A 596 21.81 -8.64 -14.23
CA SER A 596 21.42 -7.96 -13.00
C SER A 596 19.97 -7.44 -13.08
N ALA A 597 19.37 -7.15 -11.93
CA ALA A 597 18.04 -6.56 -11.87
C ALA A 597 18.02 -5.17 -12.54
N ASP A 598 19.06 -4.35 -12.33
CA ASP A 598 19.21 -3.03 -12.93
C ASP A 598 19.31 -3.09 -14.47
N THR A 599 20.03 -4.09 -15.01
CA THR A 599 20.10 -4.30 -16.46
C THR A 599 18.74 -4.68 -17.04
N LEU A 600 17.99 -5.57 -16.37
CA LEU A 600 16.63 -5.92 -16.78
C LEU A 600 15.68 -4.73 -16.68
N TYR A 601 15.84 -3.89 -15.66
CA TYR A 601 15.09 -2.64 -15.50
C TYR A 601 15.35 -1.67 -16.66
N ASN A 602 16.62 -1.45 -17.03
CA ASN A 602 16.99 -0.60 -18.15
C ASN A 602 16.46 -1.12 -19.50
N ILE A 603 16.43 -2.43 -19.71
CA ILE A 603 15.79 -3.03 -20.89
C ILE A 603 14.28 -2.71 -20.91
N GLY A 604 13.62 -2.72 -19.74
CA GLY A 604 12.23 -2.29 -19.59
C GLY A 604 12.03 -0.82 -19.95
N ASP A 605 12.92 0.06 -19.51
CA ASP A 605 12.88 1.49 -19.84
C ASP A 605 13.09 1.73 -21.35
N ALA A 606 14.00 1.00 -21.99
CA ALA A 606 14.18 1.04 -23.44
C ALA A 606 12.93 0.56 -24.19
N SER A 607 12.32 -0.53 -23.73
CA SER A 607 11.08 -1.07 -24.29
C SER A 607 9.93 -0.05 -24.18
N TYR A 608 9.86 0.68 -23.07
CA TYR A 608 8.85 1.74 -22.89
C TYR A 608 9.07 2.89 -23.89
N ARG A 609 10.32 3.34 -24.05
CA ARG A 609 10.69 4.41 -24.99
C ARG A 609 10.55 3.98 -26.46
N LEU A 610 10.63 2.68 -26.76
CA LEU A 610 10.30 2.10 -28.09
C LEU A 610 8.80 2.15 -28.41
N GLY A 611 7.95 2.39 -27.41
CA GLY A 611 6.50 2.31 -27.55
C GLY A 611 5.94 0.90 -27.35
N SER A 612 6.66 0.00 -26.66
CA SER A 612 6.21 -1.34 -26.29
C SER A 612 5.91 -1.43 -24.77
N PRO A 613 4.80 -0.86 -24.27
CA PRO A 613 4.49 -0.84 -22.84
C PRO A 613 4.34 -2.25 -22.24
N GLY A 614 3.87 -3.22 -23.01
CA GLY A 614 3.75 -4.60 -22.53
C GLY A 614 5.10 -5.30 -22.31
N GLU A 615 6.07 -5.07 -23.20
CA GLU A 615 7.45 -5.53 -23.02
C GLU A 615 8.14 -4.81 -21.86
N ALA A 616 7.89 -3.51 -21.69
CA ALA A 616 8.40 -2.75 -20.54
C ALA A 616 7.94 -3.37 -19.21
N ALA A 617 6.63 -3.65 -19.10
CA ALA A 617 6.05 -4.30 -17.93
C ALA A 617 6.64 -5.71 -17.69
N LEU A 618 6.88 -6.47 -18.75
CA LEU A 618 7.52 -7.79 -18.68
C LEU A 618 8.93 -7.70 -18.09
N TYR A 619 9.77 -6.80 -18.59
CA TYR A 619 11.15 -6.65 -18.14
C TYR A 619 11.27 -6.07 -16.73
N TRP A 620 10.42 -5.12 -16.33
CA TRP A 620 10.36 -4.68 -14.93
C TRP A 620 9.90 -5.80 -13.98
N ARG A 621 8.98 -6.67 -14.39
CA ARG A 621 8.62 -7.86 -13.59
C ARG A 621 9.78 -8.85 -13.50
N ARG A 622 10.57 -9.03 -14.56
CA ARG A 622 11.79 -9.85 -14.52
C ARG A 622 12.86 -9.26 -13.59
N ALA A 623 13.01 -7.93 -13.58
CA ALA A 623 13.86 -7.24 -12.61
C ALA A 623 13.39 -7.51 -11.18
N LEU A 624 12.08 -7.43 -10.91
CA LEU A 624 11.49 -7.73 -9.59
C LEU A 624 11.61 -9.20 -9.17
N LEU A 625 11.72 -10.14 -10.12
CA LEU A 625 12.05 -11.54 -9.79
C LEU A 625 13.51 -11.74 -9.36
N LYS A 626 14.43 -10.90 -9.87
CA LYS A 626 15.85 -10.92 -9.49
C LYS A 626 16.10 -10.16 -8.19
N ASP A 627 15.52 -8.97 -8.06
CA ASP A 627 15.53 -8.17 -6.84
C ASP A 627 14.11 -7.73 -6.48
N ASP A 628 13.55 -8.41 -5.47
CA ASP A 628 12.20 -8.15 -4.97
C ASP A 628 12.06 -6.77 -4.31
N ARG A 629 13.14 -6.02 -4.09
CA ARG A 629 13.16 -4.69 -3.48
C ARG A 629 13.33 -3.54 -4.46
N HIS A 630 13.68 -3.80 -5.72
CA HIS A 630 13.97 -2.77 -6.71
C HIS A 630 12.86 -1.70 -6.76
N ALA A 631 13.19 -0.49 -6.31
CA ALA A 631 12.21 0.55 -6.02
C ALA A 631 11.67 1.16 -7.33
N GLU A 632 12.58 1.42 -8.25
CA GLU A 632 12.37 2.05 -9.54
C GLU A 632 11.52 1.15 -10.46
N ALA A 633 11.86 -0.14 -10.57
CA ALA A 633 11.08 -1.11 -11.34
C ALA A 633 9.63 -1.21 -10.84
N ARG A 634 9.42 -1.20 -9.52
CA ARG A 634 8.08 -1.22 -8.92
C ARG A 634 7.31 0.06 -9.20
N GLN A 635 7.99 1.19 -9.16
CA GLN A 635 7.40 2.51 -9.40
C GLN A 635 7.00 2.69 -10.87
N ASN A 636 7.90 2.34 -11.81
CA ASN A 636 7.61 2.35 -13.25
C ASN A 636 6.48 1.39 -13.61
N LEU A 637 6.48 0.18 -13.05
CA LEU A 637 5.42 -0.79 -13.27
C LEU A 637 4.05 -0.26 -12.82
N ARG A 638 3.95 0.33 -11.61
CA ARG A 638 2.68 0.92 -11.14
C ARG A 638 2.23 2.15 -11.93
N PHE A 639 3.19 2.95 -12.40
CA PHE A 639 2.89 4.07 -13.29
C PHE A 639 2.26 3.56 -14.59
N LEU A 640 2.87 2.55 -15.22
CA LEU A 640 2.35 1.90 -16.42
C LEU A 640 0.99 1.25 -16.19
N GLU A 641 0.85 0.45 -15.14
CA GLU A 641 -0.40 -0.25 -14.80
C GLU A 641 -1.58 0.74 -14.67
N ARG A 642 -1.36 1.91 -14.07
CA ARG A 642 -2.38 2.97 -13.97
C ARG A 642 -2.61 3.69 -15.30
N LYS A 643 -1.54 4.01 -16.04
CA LYS A 643 -1.61 4.72 -17.33
C LYS A 643 -2.38 3.92 -18.40
N PHE A 644 -2.19 2.61 -18.44
CA PHE A 644 -2.79 1.73 -19.46
C PHE A 644 -3.97 0.88 -18.94
N GLY A 645 -4.31 0.99 -17.66
CA GLY A 645 -5.41 0.21 -17.07
C GLY A 645 -5.16 -1.30 -17.05
N SER A 646 -3.90 -1.72 -16.89
CA SER A 646 -3.49 -3.12 -16.92
C SER A 646 -4.21 -3.95 -15.85
N ILE A 647 -4.65 -5.16 -16.20
CA ILE A 647 -5.31 -6.08 -15.25
C ILE A 647 -4.25 -6.65 -14.31
N THR A 648 -4.33 -6.30 -13.02
CA THR A 648 -3.33 -6.68 -12.01
C THR A 648 -3.98 -7.16 -10.71
N LEU A 649 -3.18 -7.67 -9.78
CA LEU A 649 -3.67 -8.09 -8.47
C LEU A 649 -3.86 -6.83 -7.61
N ARG A 650 -5.10 -6.39 -7.41
CA ARG A 650 -5.41 -5.25 -6.53
C ARG A 650 -5.15 -5.66 -5.08
N ARG A 651 -4.17 -5.02 -4.44
CA ARG A 651 -3.79 -5.30 -3.05
C ARG A 651 -4.36 -4.25 -2.10
N PRO A 652 -4.72 -4.62 -0.87
CA PRO A 652 -4.99 -3.64 0.18
C PRO A 652 -3.74 -2.80 0.50
N ASP A 653 -3.92 -1.53 0.84
CA ASP A 653 -2.81 -0.57 1.02
C ASP A 653 -1.78 -0.98 2.09
N TYR A 654 -2.22 -1.72 3.11
CA TYR A 654 -1.33 -2.21 4.16
C TYR A 654 -0.27 -3.19 3.62
N GLN A 655 -0.58 -3.98 2.58
CA GLN A 655 0.37 -4.92 1.99
C GLN A 655 1.52 -4.18 1.29
N TYR A 656 1.26 -3.01 0.71
CA TYR A 656 2.31 -2.16 0.15
C TYR A 656 3.24 -1.63 1.26
N SER A 657 2.69 -1.30 2.43
CA SER A 657 3.51 -0.91 3.59
C SER A 657 4.35 -2.08 4.11
N LEU A 658 3.81 -3.31 4.14
CA LEU A 658 4.54 -4.51 4.55
C LEU A 658 5.71 -4.85 3.60
N SER A 659 5.57 -4.56 2.29
CA SER A 659 6.61 -4.78 1.29
C SER A 659 7.83 -3.86 1.41
N LYS A 660 7.79 -2.85 2.27
CA LYS A 660 8.96 -1.99 2.56
C LYS A 660 10.10 -2.78 3.23
N LEU A 661 9.77 -3.83 3.98
CA LEU A 661 10.71 -4.79 4.55
C LEU A 661 10.65 -6.06 3.72
N SER A 662 11.76 -6.78 3.46
CA SER A 662 11.65 -8.04 2.71
C SER A 662 10.97 -9.14 3.53
N GLN A 663 10.46 -10.15 2.83
CA GLN A 663 9.98 -11.38 3.45
C GLN A 663 11.04 -12.03 4.38
N ALA A 664 12.31 -11.97 3.99
CA ALA A 664 13.41 -12.46 4.82
C ALA A 664 13.59 -11.66 6.12
N ALA A 665 13.32 -10.34 6.11
CA ALA A 665 13.38 -9.51 7.31
C ALA A 665 12.28 -9.89 8.32
N TRP A 666 11.07 -10.18 7.82
CA TRP A 666 9.97 -10.68 8.66
C TRP A 666 10.30 -12.05 9.26
N LYS A 667 10.80 -12.99 8.44
CA LYS A 667 11.29 -14.30 8.92
C LYS A 667 12.41 -14.17 9.96
N ASN A 668 13.37 -13.27 9.73
CA ASN A 668 14.45 -13.01 10.69
C ASN A 668 13.93 -12.43 12.01
N THR A 669 12.90 -11.59 11.98
CA THR A 669 12.27 -11.03 13.20
C THR A 669 11.67 -12.13 14.07
N ILE A 670 11.08 -13.16 13.46
CA ILE A 670 10.60 -14.37 14.17
C ILE A 670 11.76 -15.07 14.87
N PHE A 671 12.87 -15.30 14.16
CA PHE A 671 14.06 -15.94 14.73
C PHE A 671 14.71 -15.11 15.84
N VAL A 672 14.73 -13.78 15.72
CA VAL A 672 15.20 -12.88 16.80
C VAL A 672 14.35 -13.05 18.05
N GLY A 673 13.02 -13.05 17.90
CA GLY A 673 12.10 -13.30 19.02
C GLY A 673 12.34 -14.66 19.68
N ALA A 674 12.54 -15.72 18.88
CA ALA A 674 12.84 -17.06 19.38
C ALA A 674 14.16 -17.11 20.16
N TRP A 675 15.24 -16.54 19.63
CA TRP A 675 16.55 -16.50 20.30
C TRP A 675 16.51 -15.71 21.59
N LEU A 676 15.81 -14.57 21.64
CA LEU A 676 15.61 -13.80 22.86
C LEU A 676 14.86 -14.61 23.94
N GLY A 677 13.87 -15.40 23.53
CA GLY A 677 13.15 -16.31 24.43
C GLY A 677 14.09 -17.36 25.04
N VAL A 678 14.88 -18.05 24.21
CA VAL A 678 15.83 -19.08 24.67
C VAL A 678 16.91 -18.48 25.58
N LEU A 679 17.54 -17.38 25.16
CA LEU A 679 18.57 -16.70 25.95
C LEU A 679 18.00 -16.16 27.27
N GLY A 680 16.81 -15.56 27.22
CA GLY A 680 16.09 -15.06 28.40
C GLY A 680 15.87 -16.16 29.44
N CYS A 681 15.37 -17.33 29.02
CA CYS A 681 15.19 -18.49 29.90
C CYS A 681 16.51 -19.00 30.49
N LEU A 682 17.58 -19.09 29.71
CA LEU A 682 18.87 -19.66 30.13
C LEU A 682 19.66 -18.75 31.08
N ILE A 683 19.44 -17.44 31.05
CA ILE A 683 20.14 -16.48 31.94
C ILE A 683 19.82 -16.74 33.42
N PHE A 684 18.58 -17.13 33.77
CA PHE A 684 18.18 -17.35 35.17
C PHE A 684 18.95 -18.49 35.85
N PRO A 685 19.03 -19.71 35.30
CA PRO A 685 19.86 -20.78 35.88
C PRO A 685 21.36 -20.54 35.71
N ALA A 686 21.80 -19.77 34.70
CA ALA A 686 23.23 -19.51 34.46
C ALA A 686 23.85 -18.44 35.38
N THR A 687 23.02 -17.66 36.10
CA THR A 687 23.45 -16.49 36.88
C THR A 687 22.92 -16.48 38.31
N ARG A 688 23.64 -15.83 39.24
CA ARG A 688 23.24 -15.68 40.65
C ARG A 688 22.05 -14.72 40.80
N THR A 689 21.32 -14.84 41.91
CA THR A 689 20.07 -14.12 42.22
C THR A 689 20.15 -12.59 42.18
N GLY A 690 21.33 -11.99 42.35
CA GLY A 690 21.54 -10.53 42.26
C GLY A 690 22.22 -10.02 40.98
N SER A 691 22.36 -10.86 39.94
CA SER A 691 23.06 -10.45 38.71
C SER A 691 22.23 -9.45 37.89
N LYS A 692 22.85 -8.34 37.47
CA LYS A 692 22.24 -7.38 36.53
C LYS A 692 21.84 -8.01 35.20
N LEU A 693 22.46 -9.14 34.81
CA LEU A 693 22.09 -9.90 33.61
C LEU A 693 20.66 -10.46 33.67
N ARG A 694 20.10 -10.70 34.86
CA ARG A 694 18.70 -11.16 34.99
C ARG A 694 17.69 -10.11 34.53
N ILE A 695 18.02 -8.81 34.65
CA ILE A 695 17.20 -7.71 34.11
C ILE A 695 17.14 -7.84 32.58
N ALA A 696 18.27 -8.07 31.92
CA ALA A 696 18.30 -8.34 30.49
C ALA A 696 17.52 -9.61 30.12
N GLY A 697 17.54 -10.65 30.97
CA GLY A 697 16.73 -11.86 30.79
C GLY A 697 15.21 -11.60 30.86
N VAL A 698 14.76 -10.75 31.78
CA VAL A 698 13.34 -10.34 31.87
C VAL A 698 12.93 -9.53 30.63
N ILE A 699 13.76 -8.56 30.21
CA ILE A 699 13.49 -7.75 29.00
C ILE A 699 13.45 -8.65 27.76
N ALA A 700 14.35 -9.63 27.65
CA ALA A 700 14.37 -10.58 26.54
C ALA A 700 13.10 -11.46 26.53
N LEU A 701 12.63 -11.94 27.69
CA LEU A 701 11.39 -12.72 27.78
C LEU A 701 10.13 -11.89 27.48
N ALA A 702 10.11 -10.62 27.87
CA ALA A 702 8.98 -9.73 27.59
C ALA A 702 8.91 -9.34 26.10
N SER A 703 10.06 -9.11 25.46
CA SER A 703 10.15 -8.69 24.05
C SER A 703 10.06 -9.86 23.05
N ALA A 704 10.46 -11.08 23.45
CA ALA A 704 10.42 -12.27 22.61
C ALA A 704 9.06 -12.57 21.96
N PRO A 705 7.93 -12.66 22.70
CA PRO A 705 6.64 -12.96 22.10
C PRO A 705 6.15 -11.83 21.19
N LEU A 706 6.45 -10.56 21.54
CA LEU A 706 6.08 -9.40 20.72
C LEU A 706 6.80 -9.41 19.37
N LEU A 707 8.11 -9.66 19.36
CA LEU A 707 8.88 -9.73 18.12
C LEU A 707 8.49 -10.96 17.29
N ALA A 708 8.22 -12.09 17.93
CA ALA A 708 7.75 -13.29 17.24
C ALA A 708 6.36 -13.08 16.59
N THR A 709 5.41 -12.44 17.28
CA THR A 709 4.08 -12.16 16.73
C THR A 709 4.11 -11.11 15.63
N VAL A 710 4.88 -10.03 15.80
CA VAL A 710 5.06 -9.01 14.75
C VAL A 710 5.72 -9.60 13.51
N GLY A 711 6.78 -10.41 13.70
CA GLY A 711 7.45 -11.13 12.62
C GLY A 711 6.51 -12.11 11.91
N TRP A 712 5.71 -12.85 12.67
CA TRP A 712 4.73 -13.80 12.12
C TRP A 712 3.61 -13.10 11.34
N LEU A 713 3.00 -12.07 11.90
CA LEU A 713 1.96 -11.26 11.25
C LEU A 713 2.50 -10.64 9.95
N GLY A 714 3.68 -10.03 10.00
CA GLY A 714 4.29 -9.41 8.82
C GLY A 714 4.67 -10.41 7.74
N ASN A 715 5.12 -11.63 8.10
CA ASN A 715 5.36 -12.70 7.14
C ASN A 715 4.07 -13.32 6.58
N HIS A 716 3.04 -13.48 7.41
CA HIS A 716 1.75 -14.07 7.02
C HIS A 716 0.97 -13.17 6.06
N TYR A 717 0.95 -11.87 6.33
CA TYR A 717 0.29 -10.87 5.48
C TYR A 717 1.22 -10.27 4.42
N TYR A 718 2.43 -10.80 4.27
CA TYR A 718 3.37 -10.34 3.24
C TYR A 718 2.76 -10.51 1.85
N PRO A 719 2.84 -9.51 0.96
CA PRO A 719 2.33 -9.67 -0.39
C PRO A 719 3.15 -10.71 -1.15
N ASP A 720 2.54 -11.84 -1.44
CA ASP A 720 3.17 -12.92 -2.18
C ASP A 720 2.55 -13.00 -3.59
N ASP A 721 3.29 -12.53 -4.60
CA ASP A 721 2.89 -12.66 -6.01
C ASP A 721 2.72 -14.12 -6.44
N ALA A 722 3.31 -15.07 -5.70
CA ALA A 722 3.12 -16.50 -5.93
C ALA A 722 1.67 -16.97 -5.63
N LEU A 723 0.87 -16.20 -4.89
CA LEU A 723 -0.55 -16.51 -4.65
C LEU A 723 -1.37 -16.41 -5.93
N PHE A 724 -1.00 -15.53 -6.87
CA PHE A 724 -1.67 -15.46 -8.16
C PHE A 724 -1.24 -16.59 -9.09
N ALA A 725 0.04 -16.91 -9.18
CA ALA A 725 0.54 -18.10 -9.87
C ALA A 725 2.02 -18.29 -9.50
N GLU A 726 2.52 -19.53 -9.54
CA GLU A 726 3.96 -19.76 -9.45
C GLU A 726 4.69 -18.92 -10.51
N ALA A 727 5.90 -18.40 -10.21
CA ALA A 727 6.62 -17.49 -11.10
C ALA A 727 6.80 -18.03 -12.53
N ARG A 728 6.88 -19.36 -12.71
CA ARG A 728 6.98 -20.04 -14.01
C ARG A 728 5.66 -20.08 -14.80
N GLN A 729 4.52 -19.92 -14.13
CA GLN A 729 3.20 -19.88 -14.74
C GLN A 729 2.71 -18.45 -14.99
N GLN A 730 3.44 -17.44 -14.51
CA GLN A 730 3.11 -16.04 -14.74
C GLN A 730 3.50 -15.62 -16.16
N GLY A 731 2.63 -14.85 -16.80
CA GLY A 731 2.93 -14.15 -18.03
C GLY A 731 2.28 -12.77 -18.08
N VAL A 732 2.69 -12.01 -19.08
CA VAL A 732 2.32 -10.61 -19.27
C VAL A 732 1.85 -10.42 -20.69
N ILE A 733 0.76 -9.68 -20.86
CA ILE A 733 0.30 -9.23 -22.16
C ILE A 733 1.29 -8.20 -22.71
N ILE A 734 1.98 -8.56 -23.79
CA ILE A 734 3.00 -7.72 -24.42
C ILE A 734 2.43 -6.80 -25.51
N ALA A 735 1.28 -7.16 -26.09
CA ALA A 735 0.57 -6.33 -27.07
C ALA A 735 -0.13 -5.14 -26.41
N ASP A 736 -0.31 -4.04 -27.17
CA ASP A 736 -1.02 -2.84 -26.70
C ASP A 736 -2.44 -3.14 -26.20
N ARG A 737 -3.14 -3.99 -26.95
CA ARG A 737 -4.43 -4.59 -26.59
C ARG A 737 -4.49 -6.01 -27.14
N ALA A 738 -4.59 -6.99 -26.25
CA ALA A 738 -4.76 -8.38 -26.63
C ALA A 738 -6.24 -8.78 -26.55
N GLU A 739 -6.77 -9.28 -27.65
CA GLU A 739 -8.13 -9.80 -27.71
C GLU A 739 -8.18 -11.20 -27.10
N VAL A 740 -8.82 -11.32 -25.94
CA VAL A 740 -9.01 -12.59 -25.24
C VAL A 740 -10.31 -13.22 -25.71
N ARG A 741 -10.26 -14.45 -26.22
CA ARG A 741 -11.40 -15.13 -26.89
C ARG A 741 -11.84 -16.39 -26.16
N THR A 742 -13.07 -16.85 -26.42
CA THR A 742 -13.62 -18.05 -25.77
C THR A 742 -12.95 -19.35 -26.22
N ASP A 743 -12.49 -19.41 -27.47
CA ASP A 743 -11.84 -20.57 -28.10
C ASP A 743 -10.57 -20.17 -28.86
N ALA A 744 -9.71 -21.14 -29.16
CA ALA A 744 -8.46 -20.99 -29.93
C ALA A 744 -8.71 -20.76 -31.43
N ALA A 745 -9.57 -19.80 -31.76
CA ALA A 745 -9.95 -19.47 -33.13
C ALA A 745 -10.12 -17.96 -33.31
N ARG A 746 -9.68 -17.43 -34.47
CA ARG A 746 -9.73 -15.98 -34.77
C ARG A 746 -11.16 -15.42 -34.82
N ASN A 747 -12.16 -16.26 -35.08
CA ASN A 747 -13.57 -15.90 -35.15
C ASN A 747 -14.35 -16.21 -33.87
N ALA A 748 -13.71 -16.74 -32.83
CA ALA A 748 -14.38 -17.05 -31.56
C ALA A 748 -14.81 -15.74 -30.86
N PRO A 749 -15.95 -15.73 -30.13
CA PRO A 749 -16.41 -14.57 -29.39
C PRO A 749 -15.32 -13.93 -28.51
N LEU A 750 -15.26 -12.60 -28.52
CA LEU A 750 -14.38 -11.80 -27.67
C LEU A 750 -14.92 -11.82 -26.23
N VAL A 751 -14.04 -12.15 -25.28
CA VAL A 751 -14.33 -12.15 -23.83
C VAL A 751 -13.98 -10.78 -23.25
N ILE A 752 -12.73 -10.35 -23.42
CA ILE A 752 -12.21 -9.04 -22.98
C ILE A 752 -11.08 -8.58 -23.90
N GLU A 753 -10.82 -7.27 -23.94
CA GLU A 753 -9.55 -6.73 -24.42
C GLU A 753 -8.63 -6.51 -23.22
N ALA A 754 -7.54 -7.27 -23.14
CA ALA A 754 -6.55 -7.13 -22.09
C ALA A 754 -5.51 -6.06 -22.49
N PRO A 755 -5.35 -4.96 -21.72
CA PRO A 755 -4.36 -3.92 -22.03
C PRO A 755 -2.91 -4.42 -21.85
N ALA A 756 -1.96 -3.74 -22.49
CA ALA A 756 -0.54 -3.96 -22.28
C ALA A 756 -0.15 -3.99 -20.79
N GLY A 757 0.74 -4.91 -20.43
CA GLY A 757 1.24 -5.07 -19.06
C GLY A 757 0.31 -5.83 -18.11
N SER A 758 -0.86 -6.28 -18.58
CA SER A 758 -1.79 -7.11 -17.81
C SER A 758 -1.15 -8.43 -17.39
N LEU A 759 -1.26 -8.77 -16.10
CA LEU A 759 -0.72 -10.00 -15.53
C LEU A 759 -1.71 -11.15 -15.71
N CYS A 760 -1.25 -12.26 -16.25
CA CYS A 760 -2.04 -13.46 -16.45
C CYS A 760 -1.28 -14.73 -16.04
N ARG A 761 -2.02 -15.80 -15.77
CA ARG A 761 -1.51 -17.15 -15.57
C ARG A 761 -1.59 -17.88 -16.90
N LEU A 762 -0.46 -18.37 -17.42
CA LEU A 762 -0.43 -19.26 -18.58
C LEU A 762 -0.82 -20.66 -18.13
N LEU A 763 -1.96 -21.15 -18.61
CA LEU A 763 -2.49 -22.47 -18.27
C LEU A 763 -2.07 -23.52 -19.29
N HIS A 764 -2.21 -23.18 -20.57
CA HIS A 764 -1.91 -24.09 -21.67
C HIS A 764 -1.53 -23.31 -22.92
N THR A 765 -0.66 -23.87 -23.75
CA THR A 765 -0.30 -23.32 -25.06
C THR A 765 -0.48 -24.40 -26.11
N THR A 766 -1.22 -24.10 -27.18
CA THR A 766 -1.51 -25.01 -28.28
C THR A 766 -1.35 -24.27 -29.60
N GLY A 767 -0.30 -24.60 -30.36
CA GLY A 767 0.03 -23.91 -31.61
C GLY A 767 0.27 -22.41 -31.39
N ASP A 768 -0.44 -21.57 -32.14
CA ASP A 768 -0.33 -20.10 -32.08
C ASP A 768 -1.21 -19.47 -30.97
N TRP A 769 -1.79 -20.27 -30.08
CA TRP A 769 -2.72 -19.80 -29.04
C TRP A 769 -2.29 -20.24 -27.63
N SER A 770 -2.43 -19.32 -26.69
CA SER A 770 -2.20 -19.54 -25.26
C SER A 770 -3.48 -19.29 -24.48
N TYR A 771 -3.91 -20.29 -23.71
CA TYR A 771 -5.02 -20.17 -22.78
C TYR A 771 -4.52 -19.54 -21.47
N VAL A 772 -5.09 -18.37 -21.15
CA VAL A 772 -4.65 -17.54 -20.03
C VAL A 772 -5.80 -17.29 -19.05
N ALA A 773 -5.45 -17.10 -17.78
CA ALA A 773 -6.38 -16.66 -16.73
C ALA A 773 -5.86 -15.37 -16.09
N PHE A 774 -6.72 -14.36 -15.97
CA PHE A 774 -6.39 -13.06 -15.38
C PHE A 774 -6.77 -13.00 -13.89
N THR A 775 -6.35 -11.94 -13.22
CA THR A 775 -6.59 -11.72 -11.77
C THR A 775 -8.06 -11.45 -11.43
N ASN A 776 -8.84 -10.97 -12.40
CA ASN A 776 -10.29 -10.74 -12.28
C ASN A 776 -11.13 -12.01 -12.58
N GLU A 777 -10.52 -13.19 -12.46
CA GLU A 777 -11.11 -14.50 -12.75
C GLU A 777 -11.52 -14.75 -14.21
N THR A 778 -11.28 -13.78 -15.11
CA THR A 778 -11.55 -13.94 -16.54
C THR A 778 -10.54 -14.89 -17.18
N ARG A 779 -11.00 -15.76 -18.08
CA ARG A 779 -10.16 -16.73 -18.79
C ARG A 779 -10.48 -16.73 -20.27
N GLY A 780 -9.49 -17.04 -21.09
CA GLY A 780 -9.69 -17.20 -22.52
C GLY A 780 -8.40 -17.44 -23.29
N TRP A 781 -8.52 -17.58 -24.59
CA TRP A 781 -7.43 -17.80 -25.51
C TRP A 781 -6.91 -16.47 -26.06
N VAL A 782 -5.60 -16.31 -26.05
CA VAL A 782 -4.87 -15.16 -26.58
C VAL A 782 -3.84 -15.69 -27.59
N PRO A 783 -3.59 -15.00 -28.72
CA PRO A 783 -2.51 -15.39 -29.61
C PRO A 783 -1.17 -15.44 -28.85
N SER A 784 -0.40 -16.53 -28.99
CA SER A 784 0.85 -16.73 -28.23
C SER A 784 1.90 -15.65 -28.49
N GLY A 785 1.84 -14.97 -29.64
CA GLY A 785 2.69 -13.80 -29.92
C GLY A 785 2.31 -12.52 -29.18
N GLN A 786 1.19 -12.49 -28.47
CA GLN A 786 0.71 -11.31 -27.70
C GLN A 786 0.88 -11.46 -26.18
N VAL A 787 1.35 -12.62 -25.72
CA VAL A 787 1.60 -12.91 -24.30
C VAL A 787 2.98 -13.53 -24.13
N SER A 788 3.75 -13.08 -23.14
CA SER A 788 5.08 -13.62 -22.88
C SER A 788 5.20 -14.11 -21.43
N PRO A 789 5.81 -15.29 -21.18
CA PRO A 789 6.07 -15.75 -19.82
C PRO A 789 7.12 -14.88 -19.13
N VAL A 790 6.92 -14.64 -17.84
CA VAL A 790 7.85 -13.83 -17.04
C VAL A 790 9.19 -14.55 -16.87
N VAL A 791 9.16 -15.85 -16.56
CA VAL A 791 10.35 -16.71 -16.46
C VAL A 791 10.55 -17.48 -17.75
N VAL A 792 11.73 -17.34 -18.36
CA VAL A 792 12.16 -18.11 -19.53
C VAL A 792 13.53 -18.73 -19.28
N ASP A 793 13.71 -19.97 -19.71
CA ASP A 793 14.98 -20.70 -19.56
C ASP A 793 16.00 -20.29 -20.64
N GLU A 794 15.50 -19.90 -21.82
CA GLU A 794 16.30 -19.41 -22.94
C GLU A 794 16.26 -17.89 -23.03
N ARG A 795 17.32 -17.31 -23.60
CA ARG A 795 17.42 -15.87 -23.83
C ARG A 795 16.31 -15.43 -24.80
N PRO A 796 15.49 -14.42 -24.44
CA PRO A 796 14.50 -13.86 -25.35
C PRO A 796 15.14 -12.99 -26.44
N GLU A 797 14.43 -12.81 -27.55
CA GLU A 797 14.78 -11.81 -28.55
C GLU A 797 14.69 -10.39 -27.95
N ALA A 798 15.44 -9.45 -28.54
CA ALA A 798 15.42 -8.09 -28.08
C ALA A 798 14.08 -7.41 -28.38
N PRO A 799 13.61 -6.55 -27.46
CA PRO A 799 12.37 -5.81 -27.66
C PRO A 799 12.46 -5.00 -28.94
N SER A 800 11.45 -5.15 -29.79
CA SER A 800 11.36 -4.49 -31.07
C SER A 800 10.09 -3.66 -31.13
N ARG A 801 10.08 -2.62 -31.97
CA ARG A 801 8.89 -1.77 -32.10
C ARG A 801 7.71 -2.63 -32.55
N PRO A 802 6.52 -2.50 -31.93
CA PRO A 802 5.37 -3.30 -32.33
C PRO A 802 5.08 -3.01 -33.81
N SER A 803 5.06 -4.05 -34.66
CA SER A 803 4.60 -3.86 -36.03
C SER A 803 3.15 -3.40 -35.97
N LEU A 804 2.85 -2.21 -36.50
CA LEU A 804 1.49 -1.77 -36.80
C LEU A 804 0.89 -2.73 -37.86
N GLN A 805 0.48 -3.93 -37.44
CA GLN A 805 -0.35 -4.79 -38.28
C GLN A 805 -1.77 -4.25 -38.19
N ALA A 806 -2.17 -3.49 -39.21
CA ALA A 806 -3.57 -3.31 -39.53
C ALA A 806 -4.22 -4.71 -39.69
N PRO A 807 -5.47 -4.91 -39.24
CA PRO A 807 -6.20 -6.14 -39.55
C PRO A 807 -6.56 -6.11 -41.04
N GLY A 808 -5.78 -6.78 -41.88
CA GLY A 808 -6.07 -6.87 -43.31
C GLY A 808 -5.01 -7.57 -44.14
N ASP A 809 -5.45 -8.63 -44.82
CA ASP A 809 -4.83 -9.31 -45.96
C ASP A 809 -3.53 -10.11 -45.76
N LYS A 810 -3.73 -11.40 -45.45
CA LYS A 810 -3.07 -12.48 -46.19
C LYS A 810 -4.09 -13.53 -46.63
N ASN A 811 -4.67 -13.30 -47.81
CA ASN A 811 -5.08 -14.40 -48.68
C ASN A 811 -3.81 -14.90 -49.40
N ALA A 812 -3.36 -16.10 -49.02
CA ALA A 812 -2.62 -17.04 -49.87
C ALA A 812 -2.78 -18.43 -49.27
#